data_AF-A0A2E0Y2R5-F1
#
_entry.id   AF-A0A2E0Y2R5-F1
#
_cell.length_a   1.000
_cell.length_b   1.000
_cell.length_c   1.000
_cell.angle_alpha   90.00
_cell.angle_beta   90.00
_cell.angle_gamma   90.00
#
_symmetry.space_group_name_H-M   'P 1'
#
loop_
_entity.id
_entity.type
_entity.pdbx_description
1 polymer ?
#
loop_
_entity_poly.entity_id
_entity_poly.type
_entity_poly.pdbx_seq_one_letter_code
_entity_poly.pdbx_strand_id
1 'polypeptide(L)'
;MRSQLTALICFLMAPGAAIASSTAGFQQYPSLSPDGQMLVFSLGGDLWSVPTGGGHAERLTSHESTELRSSFSPDGKLLAFESDRNGATGIYLMPVEQRGNRLVATGPIERLTTTDRRQGLSGFTPDGSAVLFSSSLDPSLFRETGMYRAPLDGGPIEPLTPARGSTPRIAGDTLVFARGGAPMERPRYRGSSNQDVWSMNTEDGSFKRITMHRANDADAHPLPNGDVILLSSRDGQNNVWKLPAGGDESSMIQLTRLAPEDGQATIGHGVRDLAVSADGSTAAFVAWDGLHRIDLNQPDMGPTAVDLKVNPDQSMPPTRRQRLNTSVNEAARHPSGKAMAVAARGQLLVRSVEDDHPTRLITNDHARDQWITFSPDGEQLYFTSDRGGHEGIWAATVSLSREDLEPEEATDETSSEDSETEEEVAQDDSTDASEESSESEVESSNTNGTATAEGEEDTEQMDEDTDEADAKKEKPENKSGERWAGALRFDIKPVVVNEHANHHPMPSPDGRKLLYMRERGDLHLLDLATGEDRLLLAGWWPPEVQWASDSRHIVYATADLDFNSDIWLMDVDHPDDAVNLTRHPDLDESPRLSDDGKVLIFRSDRNQIGTDSEYDVYRVFLDESLDGMSDWERAEHFEAVAKETGKKKMLDLIDFEEEHEAGDPLEFKDVDTAWNRADRLTRFEGAESDLLLSPAGDAVMFSADVDGTSGLYRVDAMGENRKRLTTSSVSNLEQSPDGKTLSYVSGGTARTLPSKGGSSKTIGIDAVTEIIVADEQAQKFDETSRLFGRWFYHPDMKGLDWEAISKAYREQATSTRTPQEFNRVVGMMFGEADGSHTGIYGGGGFSTTSDPIGYLGIRTRPVAGGYEVIEVLPQSPADHEGSRLHVGDVIKAVNDNRVSESAEEMPNMDLSKAMSGTRSRETLIELNRDGEDMMMLITPVSWSAWNGLAYKDELRRNRELVDELSDDKLGYLHIRSMNMASVHDFEHQLYAAAHGKDGLVIDVRNNGGGWTTDVLLASLTAPVHASTIPRGVAWEDAPSDAYPRDRRLIYAWSKPIVVLANEHSFSNAEIFTHAIKNTDRGRVVGEETYGGVISTGSFTLIDGSRVRRPFRGWRLPDGTDMEDRGAVPDIRVERTPADEASGRDRQLEVAVDDLLTRMNDAGSGDSN
;
A
#
# COMPACT_ATOMS: atom_id res chain seq x y z
N MET A 1 11.33 -59.91 56.94
CA MET A 1 12.57 -60.25 57.67
C MET A 1 13.68 -59.33 57.20
N ARG A 2 14.18 -58.48 58.13
CA ARG A 2 15.50 -57.80 58.24
C ARG A 2 16.03 -57.08 56.99
N SER A 3 15.97 -55.75 56.83
CA SER A 3 16.43 -54.59 57.64
C SER A 3 17.92 -54.22 57.52
N GLN A 4 18.12 -52.96 57.07
CA GLN A 4 19.13 -51.95 57.45
C GLN A 4 20.42 -51.70 56.64
N LEU A 5 20.44 -50.46 56.11
CA LEU A 5 21.47 -49.39 56.09
C LEU A 5 22.89 -49.67 55.60
N THR A 6 23.37 -48.84 54.66
CA THR A 6 24.53 -47.94 54.88
C THR A 6 24.44 -46.70 53.97
N ALA A 7 24.84 -45.55 54.51
CA ALA A 7 24.77 -44.21 53.92
C ALA A 7 25.76 -43.96 52.77
N LEU A 8 25.41 -43.06 51.85
CA LEU A 8 26.35 -42.43 50.92
C LEU A 8 26.14 -40.91 50.90
N ILE A 9 27.23 -40.19 51.13
CA ILE A 9 27.35 -38.73 51.19
C ILE A 9 27.27 -38.17 49.76
N CYS A 10 26.34 -37.25 49.52
CA CYS A 10 26.25 -36.44 48.30
C CYS A 10 27.19 -35.22 48.40
N PHE A 11 28.08 -35.05 47.42
CA PHE A 11 28.74 -33.78 47.13
C PHE A 11 28.27 -33.32 45.74
N LEU A 12 27.78 -32.08 45.67
CA LEU A 12 27.21 -31.43 44.49
C LEU A 12 28.21 -31.37 43.33
N MET A 13 27.79 -31.79 42.13
CA MET A 13 28.22 -31.19 40.87
C MET A 13 27.08 -30.31 40.35
N ALA A 14 27.39 -29.05 40.07
CA ALA A 14 26.48 -28.10 39.45
C ALA A 14 26.00 -28.63 38.08
N PRO A 15 24.71 -28.48 37.73
CA PRO A 15 24.30 -28.66 36.35
C PRO A 15 24.95 -27.54 35.52
N GLY A 16 25.80 -27.94 34.57
CA GLY A 16 26.31 -27.02 33.56
C GLY A 16 25.13 -26.34 32.86
N ALA A 17 25.25 -25.03 32.68
CA ALA A 17 24.28 -24.21 31.96
C ALA A 17 23.89 -24.91 30.65
N ALA A 18 22.59 -25.13 30.48
CA ALA A 18 22.03 -25.45 29.18
C ALA A 18 22.36 -24.27 28.26
N ILE A 19 23.23 -24.50 27.26
CA ILE A 19 23.37 -23.58 26.14
C ILE A 19 22.01 -23.63 25.44
N ALA A 20 21.25 -22.55 25.56
CA ALA A 20 20.06 -22.34 24.75
C ALA A 20 20.47 -22.50 23.28
N SER A 21 19.85 -23.45 22.59
CA SER A 21 19.88 -23.51 21.13
C SER A 21 19.27 -22.20 20.64
N SER A 22 20.09 -21.31 20.07
CA SER A 22 19.59 -20.12 19.40
C SER A 22 18.81 -20.59 18.18
N THR A 23 17.50 -20.35 18.18
CA THR A 23 16.63 -20.56 17.02
C THR A 23 17.17 -19.68 15.88
N ALA A 24 17.80 -20.31 14.89
CA ALA A 24 18.29 -19.63 13.70
C ALA A 24 17.08 -18.97 13.03
N GLY A 25 17.13 -17.64 12.79
CA GLY A 25 15.98 -16.83 12.34
C GLY A 25 15.42 -17.19 10.96
N PHE A 26 14.71 -16.30 10.29
CA PHE A 26 14.03 -16.59 9.03
C PHE A 26 15.00 -16.70 7.82
N GLN A 27 15.60 -17.88 7.61
CA GLN A 27 16.54 -18.10 6.50
C GLN A 27 15.83 -18.15 5.15
N GLN A 28 16.49 -17.67 4.10
CA GLN A 28 15.92 -17.56 2.77
C GLN A 28 16.97 -17.79 1.67
N TYR A 29 16.49 -18.07 0.46
CA TYR A 29 17.28 -18.06 -0.77
C TYR A 29 18.62 -18.81 -0.66
N PRO A 30 18.62 -20.13 -0.37
CA PRO A 30 19.85 -20.90 -0.31
C PRO A 30 20.51 -20.94 -1.69
N SER A 31 21.81 -21.20 -1.70
CA SER A 31 22.62 -21.44 -2.89
C SER A 31 23.77 -22.37 -2.51
N LEU A 32 24.18 -23.24 -3.45
CA LEU A 32 25.18 -24.28 -3.20
C LEU A 32 26.45 -24.00 -3.99
N SER A 33 27.61 -24.32 -3.40
CA SER A 33 28.87 -24.37 -4.15
C SER A 33 28.78 -25.40 -5.28
N PRO A 34 29.63 -25.30 -6.32
CA PRO A 34 29.57 -26.20 -7.47
C PRO A 34 29.64 -27.70 -7.10
N ASP A 35 30.37 -28.02 -6.03
CA ASP A 35 30.56 -29.37 -5.48
C ASP A 35 29.57 -29.74 -4.36
N GLY A 36 28.61 -28.86 -4.05
CA GLY A 36 27.59 -29.06 -3.02
C GLY A 36 28.10 -29.04 -1.58
N GLN A 37 29.37 -28.74 -1.31
CA GLN A 37 29.95 -28.80 0.04
C GLN A 37 29.65 -27.59 0.91
N MET A 38 29.45 -26.42 0.31
CA MET A 38 29.13 -25.18 0.99
C MET A 38 27.75 -24.68 0.58
N LEU A 39 27.06 -24.06 1.53
CA LEU A 39 25.76 -23.45 1.36
C LEU A 39 25.83 -21.98 1.77
N VAL A 40 25.30 -21.10 0.92
CA VAL A 40 25.09 -19.67 1.24
C VAL A 40 23.61 -19.36 1.26
N PHE A 41 23.15 -18.56 2.23
CA PHE A 41 21.75 -18.18 2.40
C PHE A 41 21.63 -16.74 2.90
N SER A 42 20.46 -16.13 2.69
CA SER A 42 20.13 -14.81 3.25
C SER A 42 19.49 -14.97 4.64
N LEU A 43 19.94 -14.17 5.60
CA LEU A 43 19.38 -14.07 6.94
C LEU A 43 19.62 -12.66 7.48
N GLY A 44 18.54 -11.98 7.88
CA GLY A 44 18.60 -10.60 8.38
C GLY A 44 18.98 -9.58 7.30
N GLY A 45 18.83 -9.91 6.01
CA GLY A 45 19.26 -9.05 4.92
C GLY A 45 20.76 -9.12 4.59
N ASP A 46 21.50 -10.08 5.16
CA ASP A 46 22.89 -10.36 4.79
C ASP A 46 23.07 -11.81 4.33
N LEU A 47 24.19 -12.06 3.64
CA LEU A 47 24.58 -13.39 3.21
C LEU A 47 25.42 -14.10 4.28
N TRP A 48 25.06 -15.35 4.55
CA TRP A 48 25.73 -16.23 5.48
C TRP A 48 26.14 -17.52 4.78
N SER A 49 27.28 -18.08 5.17
CA SER A 49 27.79 -19.35 4.66
C SER A 49 27.89 -20.41 5.75
N VAL A 50 27.67 -21.67 5.39
CA VAL A 50 27.81 -22.82 6.29
C VAL A 50 28.19 -24.05 5.46
N PRO A 51 28.91 -25.05 6.01
CA PRO A 51 28.99 -26.35 5.36
C PRO A 51 27.59 -26.92 5.12
N THR A 52 27.35 -27.57 3.99
CA THR A 52 26.04 -28.17 3.68
C THR A 52 25.62 -29.25 4.69
N GLY A 53 26.56 -29.74 5.52
CA GLY A 53 26.31 -30.61 6.69
C GLY A 53 25.75 -29.92 7.93
N GLY A 54 25.64 -28.59 7.94
CA GLY A 54 25.33 -27.79 9.12
C GLY A 54 26.59 -27.44 9.91
N GLY A 55 26.39 -26.77 11.04
CA GLY A 55 27.43 -26.24 11.91
C GLY A 55 27.31 -24.74 12.13
N HIS A 56 28.45 -24.09 12.40
CA HIS A 56 28.48 -22.65 12.61
C HIS A 56 28.41 -21.89 11.29
N ALA A 57 27.45 -20.98 11.18
CA ALA A 57 27.32 -20.09 10.05
C ALA A 57 28.27 -18.89 10.19
N GLU A 58 28.88 -18.49 9.07
CA GLU A 58 29.77 -17.35 8.97
C GLU A 58 29.20 -16.30 8.03
N ARG A 59 29.06 -15.08 8.52
CA ARG A 59 28.56 -13.96 7.75
C ARG A 59 29.58 -13.54 6.67
N LEU A 60 29.11 -13.34 5.45
CA LEU A 60 29.91 -12.92 4.31
C LEU A 60 29.83 -11.41 4.05
N THR A 61 28.70 -10.80 4.38
CA THR A 61 28.39 -9.41 4.06
C THR A 61 27.78 -8.68 5.23
N SER A 62 27.90 -7.36 5.27
CA SER A 62 27.36 -6.52 6.34
C SER A 62 27.02 -5.16 5.77
N HIS A 63 25.76 -4.92 5.45
CA HIS A 63 25.30 -3.65 4.89
C HIS A 63 23.89 -3.29 5.37
N GLU A 64 23.52 -2.01 5.37
CA GLU A 64 22.15 -1.57 5.74
C GLU A 64 21.09 -1.95 4.69
N SER A 65 21.53 -2.29 3.48
CA SER A 65 20.71 -2.77 2.36
C SER A 65 20.34 -4.23 2.55
N THR A 66 19.29 -4.69 1.87
CA THR A 66 18.92 -6.10 1.89
C THR A 66 19.64 -6.88 0.78
N GLU A 67 20.38 -7.91 1.18
CA GLU A 67 21.01 -8.87 0.29
C GLU A 67 20.20 -10.18 0.26
N LEU A 68 19.79 -10.59 -0.95
CA LEU A 68 18.78 -11.63 -1.15
C LEU A 68 19.37 -12.86 -1.85
N ARG A 69 18.86 -13.23 -3.04
CA ARG A 69 19.30 -14.43 -3.76
C ARG A 69 20.78 -14.34 -4.11
N SER A 70 21.49 -15.46 -4.01
CA SER A 70 22.88 -15.61 -4.43
C SER A 70 23.10 -16.82 -5.33
N SER A 71 24.21 -16.85 -6.07
CA SER A 71 24.65 -17.97 -6.90
C SER A 71 26.17 -18.01 -6.97
N PHE A 72 26.75 -19.21 -6.97
CA PHE A 72 28.19 -19.41 -7.22
C PHE A 72 28.51 -19.40 -8.71
N SER A 73 29.70 -18.94 -9.07
CA SER A 73 30.29 -19.23 -10.38
C SER A 73 30.59 -20.72 -10.53
N PRO A 74 30.64 -21.27 -11.77
CA PRO A 74 30.94 -22.68 -12.00
C PRO A 74 32.30 -23.13 -11.42
N ASP A 75 33.27 -22.21 -11.30
CA ASP A 75 34.58 -22.47 -10.71
C ASP A 75 34.66 -22.24 -9.20
N GLY A 76 33.56 -21.79 -8.58
CA GLY A 76 33.44 -21.57 -7.13
C GLY A 76 34.21 -20.36 -6.58
N LYS A 77 34.74 -19.47 -7.44
CA LYS A 77 35.56 -18.32 -7.03
C LYS A 77 34.81 -17.00 -6.93
N LEU A 78 33.60 -16.93 -7.46
CA LEU A 78 32.74 -15.75 -7.39
C LEU A 78 31.38 -16.13 -6.82
N LEU A 79 30.79 -15.19 -6.10
CA LEU A 79 29.39 -15.22 -5.69
C LEU A 79 28.68 -14.02 -6.32
N ALA A 80 27.68 -14.26 -7.16
CA ALA A 80 26.74 -13.23 -7.59
C ALA A 80 25.58 -13.15 -6.59
N PHE A 81 25.09 -11.95 -6.30
CA PHE A 81 23.96 -11.77 -5.39
C PHE A 81 23.15 -10.51 -5.66
N GLU A 82 21.89 -10.54 -5.24
CA GLU A 82 20.95 -9.43 -5.30
C GLU A 82 21.16 -8.45 -4.14
N SER A 83 21.14 -7.15 -4.42
CA SER A 83 21.16 -6.13 -3.38
C SER A 83 20.45 -4.83 -3.82
N ASP A 84 19.74 -4.19 -2.90
CA ASP A 84 19.06 -2.90 -3.11
C ASP A 84 19.88 -1.67 -2.66
N ARG A 85 21.18 -1.83 -2.38
CA ARG A 85 22.07 -0.75 -1.88
C ARG A 85 22.19 0.50 -2.77
N ASN A 86 21.70 0.46 -4.01
CA ASN A 86 21.68 1.59 -4.95
C ASN A 86 20.27 1.87 -5.50
N GLY A 87 19.23 1.59 -4.71
CA GLY A 87 17.82 1.82 -5.05
C GLY A 87 17.12 0.56 -5.55
N ALA A 88 16.95 0.41 -6.87
CA ALA A 88 16.40 -0.82 -7.41
C ALA A 88 17.34 -2.02 -7.16
N THR A 89 16.78 -3.20 -6.84
CA THR A 89 17.58 -4.42 -6.66
C THR A 89 18.38 -4.72 -7.93
N GLY A 90 19.71 -4.73 -7.80
CA GLY A 90 20.66 -5.07 -8.85
C GLY A 90 21.57 -6.23 -8.46
N ILE A 91 22.41 -6.66 -9.39
CA ILE A 91 23.34 -7.79 -9.21
C ILE A 91 24.73 -7.28 -8.86
N TYR A 92 25.33 -7.90 -7.85
CA TYR A 92 26.68 -7.64 -7.34
C TYR A 92 27.51 -8.92 -7.36
N LEU A 93 28.83 -8.76 -7.43
CA LEU A 93 29.81 -9.84 -7.41
C LEU A 93 30.71 -9.72 -6.18
N MET A 94 31.02 -10.87 -5.58
CA MET A 94 31.97 -10.98 -4.47
C MET A 94 32.97 -12.11 -4.77
N PRO A 95 34.29 -11.82 -4.80
CA PRO A 95 35.31 -12.85 -4.83
C PRO A 95 35.29 -13.70 -3.55
N VAL A 96 35.25 -15.02 -3.70
CA VAL A 96 35.18 -15.98 -2.59
C VAL A 96 36.20 -17.10 -2.77
N GLU A 97 36.66 -17.67 -1.66
CA GLU A 97 37.53 -18.84 -1.64
C GLU A 97 37.09 -19.80 -0.53
N GLN A 98 36.93 -21.08 -0.88
CA GLN A 98 36.69 -22.12 0.10
C GLN A 98 38.01 -22.56 0.77
N ARG A 99 38.08 -22.43 2.10
CA ARG A 99 39.24 -22.83 2.93
C ARG A 99 38.81 -23.88 3.94
N GLY A 100 38.82 -25.14 3.51
CA GLY A 100 38.28 -26.25 4.30
C GLY A 100 36.77 -26.13 4.42
N ASN A 101 36.26 -26.05 5.66
CA ASN A 101 34.82 -25.94 5.95
C ASN A 101 34.33 -24.48 6.06
N ARG A 102 35.04 -23.54 5.45
CA ARG A 102 34.74 -22.10 5.51
C ARG A 102 34.76 -21.50 4.12
N LEU A 103 33.86 -20.56 3.87
CA LEU A 103 33.89 -19.70 2.69
C LEU A 103 34.33 -18.30 3.12
N VAL A 104 35.33 -17.75 2.44
CA VAL A 104 35.92 -16.46 2.81
C VAL A 104 35.83 -15.51 1.64
N ALA A 105 35.32 -14.29 1.86
CA ALA A 105 35.41 -13.21 0.89
C ALA A 105 36.88 -12.76 0.74
N THR A 106 37.38 -12.70 -0.49
CA THR A 106 38.80 -12.44 -0.78
C THR A 106 39.08 -11.08 -1.42
N GLY A 107 38.03 -10.33 -1.77
CA GLY A 107 38.13 -9.04 -2.45
C GLY A 107 36.91 -8.14 -2.22
N PRO A 108 36.90 -6.93 -2.81
CA PRO A 108 35.78 -6.01 -2.69
C PRO A 108 34.53 -6.54 -3.40
N ILE A 109 33.36 -6.07 -2.94
CA ILE A 109 32.09 -6.28 -3.63
C ILE A 109 31.97 -5.26 -4.76
N GLU A 110 31.61 -5.73 -5.95
CA GLU A 110 31.47 -4.89 -7.14
C GLU A 110 30.06 -4.98 -7.72
N ARG A 111 29.54 -3.87 -8.26
CA ARG A 111 28.25 -3.84 -8.94
C ARG A 111 28.42 -4.32 -10.38
N LEU A 112 27.71 -5.37 -10.76
CA LEU A 112 27.74 -5.89 -12.13
C LEU A 112 26.85 -5.08 -13.06
N THR A 113 25.61 -4.85 -12.64
CA THR A 113 24.56 -4.26 -13.50
C THR A 113 24.14 -2.87 -13.01
N THR A 114 24.06 -1.90 -13.91
CA THR A 114 23.58 -0.54 -13.61
C THR A 114 22.27 -0.26 -14.34
N THR A 115 21.14 -0.49 -13.67
CA THR A 115 19.79 -0.26 -14.19
C THR A 115 18.92 0.37 -13.09
N ASP A 116 17.80 0.99 -13.46
CA ASP A 116 16.77 1.48 -12.52
C ASP A 116 15.57 0.51 -12.40
N ARG A 117 15.65 -0.66 -13.05
CA ARG A 117 14.69 -1.76 -12.97
C ARG A 117 15.17 -2.83 -11.99
N ARG A 118 14.22 -3.46 -11.28
CA ARG A 118 14.48 -4.61 -10.40
C ARG A 118 14.96 -5.81 -11.23
N GLN A 119 15.94 -6.54 -10.71
CA GLN A 119 16.49 -7.75 -11.31
C GLN A 119 16.27 -8.94 -10.38
N GLY A 120 15.90 -10.09 -10.96
CA GLY A 120 15.83 -11.38 -10.27
C GLY A 120 16.96 -12.29 -10.74
N LEU A 121 17.93 -12.54 -9.86
CA LEU A 121 19.09 -13.40 -10.12
C LEU A 121 18.65 -14.84 -10.33
N SER A 122 19.16 -15.46 -11.39
CA SER A 122 18.93 -16.88 -11.68
C SER A 122 20.19 -17.71 -11.50
N GLY A 123 21.33 -17.32 -12.06
CA GLY A 123 22.57 -18.07 -11.88
C GLY A 123 23.68 -17.61 -12.82
N PHE A 124 24.69 -18.45 -13.05
CA PHE A 124 25.74 -18.19 -14.03
C PHE A 124 25.49 -18.98 -15.33
N THR A 125 26.12 -18.53 -16.41
CA THR A 125 26.30 -19.36 -17.61
C THR A 125 27.24 -20.55 -17.30
N PRO A 126 27.10 -21.70 -18.02
CA PRO A 126 27.93 -22.88 -17.76
C PRO A 126 29.45 -22.66 -17.88
N ASP A 127 29.85 -21.73 -18.76
CA ASP A 127 31.25 -21.34 -18.97
C ASP A 127 31.76 -20.32 -17.93
N GLY A 128 30.88 -19.79 -17.08
CA GLY A 128 31.20 -18.79 -16.07
C GLY A 128 31.47 -17.39 -16.62
N SER A 129 31.14 -17.10 -17.88
CA SER A 129 31.41 -15.80 -18.52
C SER A 129 30.38 -14.72 -18.20
N ALA A 130 29.16 -15.09 -17.77
CA ALA A 130 28.07 -14.15 -17.50
C ALA A 130 27.12 -14.63 -16.39
N VAL A 131 26.33 -13.69 -15.86
CA VAL A 131 25.22 -13.93 -14.93
C VAL A 131 23.87 -13.86 -15.65
N LEU A 132 22.99 -14.82 -15.40
CA LEU A 132 21.62 -14.91 -15.91
C LEU A 132 20.63 -14.31 -14.93
N PHE A 133 19.67 -13.54 -15.45
CA PHE A 133 18.63 -12.90 -14.63
C PHE A 133 17.38 -12.57 -15.45
N SER A 134 16.27 -12.31 -14.75
CA SER A 134 15.03 -11.80 -15.34
C SER A 134 14.76 -10.37 -14.89
N SER A 135 14.26 -9.52 -15.79
CA SER A 135 13.92 -8.13 -15.48
C SER A 135 12.95 -7.54 -16.51
N SER A 136 12.34 -6.40 -16.19
CA SER A 136 11.51 -5.61 -17.09
C SER A 136 12.33 -4.46 -17.71
N LEU A 137 13.49 -4.78 -18.32
CA LEU A 137 14.35 -3.78 -18.95
C LEU A 137 13.69 -3.17 -20.18
N ASP A 138 13.22 -4.03 -21.09
CA ASP A 138 12.50 -3.62 -22.28
C ASP A 138 11.04 -3.28 -21.97
N PRO A 139 10.51 -2.17 -22.52
CA PRO A 139 9.09 -1.87 -22.44
C PRO A 139 8.29 -2.89 -23.24
N SER A 140 7.07 -3.17 -22.78
CA SER A 140 6.16 -4.10 -23.47
C SER A 140 4.71 -3.87 -23.05
N LEU A 141 3.79 -4.22 -23.94
CA LEU A 141 2.38 -4.40 -23.61
C LEU A 141 2.18 -5.56 -22.62
N PHE A 142 2.97 -6.62 -22.79
CA PHE A 142 2.87 -7.84 -22.00
C PHE A 142 3.65 -7.69 -20.69
N ARG A 143 3.06 -8.10 -19.57
CA ARG A 143 3.61 -7.86 -18.22
C ARG A 143 4.73 -8.82 -17.82
N GLU A 144 4.98 -9.86 -18.62
CA GLU A 144 6.03 -10.84 -18.36
C GLU A 144 7.44 -10.25 -18.53
N THR A 145 8.40 -10.75 -17.74
CA THR A 145 9.79 -10.28 -17.76
C THR A 145 10.54 -10.77 -19.00
N GLY A 146 11.56 -10.01 -19.41
CA GLY A 146 12.60 -10.53 -20.30
C GLY A 146 13.63 -11.35 -19.54
N MET A 147 14.34 -12.22 -20.27
CA MET A 147 15.44 -13.04 -19.76
C MET A 147 16.75 -12.54 -20.35
N TYR A 148 17.73 -12.26 -19.49
CA TYR A 148 18.96 -11.56 -19.87
C TYR A 148 20.20 -12.27 -19.33
N ARG A 149 21.34 -11.95 -19.95
CA ARG A 149 22.68 -12.23 -19.42
C ARG A 149 23.48 -10.93 -19.27
N ALA A 150 24.29 -10.85 -18.22
CA ALA A 150 25.26 -9.78 -17.96
C ALA A 150 26.68 -10.36 -17.91
N PRO A 151 27.57 -10.02 -18.87
CA PRO A 151 28.98 -10.42 -18.86
C PRO A 151 29.73 -9.95 -17.60
N LEU A 152 30.63 -10.79 -17.06
CA LEU A 152 31.37 -10.48 -15.83
C LEU A 152 32.35 -9.31 -15.94
N ASP A 153 32.75 -8.94 -17.15
CA ASP A 153 33.61 -7.79 -17.43
C ASP A 153 32.85 -6.44 -17.41
N GLY A 154 31.52 -6.47 -17.23
CA GLY A 154 30.67 -5.27 -17.22
C GLY A 154 30.22 -4.80 -18.61
N GLY A 155 30.43 -5.62 -19.64
CA GLY A 155 29.96 -5.40 -21.00
C GLY A 155 28.43 -5.39 -21.16
N PRO A 156 27.92 -5.41 -22.42
CA PRO A 156 26.51 -5.28 -22.74
C PRO A 156 25.62 -6.31 -22.05
N ILE A 157 24.49 -5.86 -21.50
CA ILE A 157 23.40 -6.76 -21.10
C ILE A 157 22.68 -7.21 -22.38
N GLU A 158 22.53 -8.52 -22.55
CA GLU A 158 21.95 -9.10 -23.76
C GLU A 158 20.72 -9.96 -23.44
N PRO A 159 19.62 -9.84 -24.21
CA PRO A 159 18.50 -10.77 -24.10
C PRO A 159 18.92 -12.17 -24.56
N LEU A 160 18.47 -13.21 -23.84
CA LEU A 160 18.70 -14.61 -24.23
C LEU A 160 17.86 -15.02 -25.44
N THR A 161 16.68 -14.43 -25.58
CA THR A 161 15.71 -14.66 -26.65
C THR A 161 14.68 -13.51 -26.63
N PRO A 162 13.98 -13.20 -27.74
CA PRO A 162 12.88 -12.24 -27.71
C PRO A 162 11.66 -12.73 -26.89
N ALA A 163 11.55 -14.05 -26.65
CA ALA A 163 10.49 -14.62 -25.83
C ALA A 163 10.61 -14.19 -24.35
N ARG A 164 9.47 -14.07 -23.68
CA ARG A 164 9.38 -13.67 -22.28
C ARG A 164 9.37 -14.87 -21.33
N GLY A 165 9.81 -14.63 -20.11
CA GLY A 165 9.91 -15.64 -19.06
C GLY A 165 10.71 -15.17 -17.85
N SER A 166 10.75 -16.01 -16.83
CA SER A 166 11.49 -15.79 -15.58
C SER A 166 12.38 -16.97 -15.22
N THR A 167 13.29 -16.72 -14.27
CA THR A 167 14.24 -17.71 -13.74
C THR A 167 15.04 -18.50 -14.81
N PRO A 168 15.66 -17.83 -15.81
CA PRO A 168 16.43 -18.53 -16.84
C PRO A 168 17.66 -19.25 -16.27
N ARG A 169 17.83 -20.54 -16.60
CA ARG A 169 19.02 -21.33 -16.28
C ARG A 169 19.45 -22.17 -17.48
N ILE A 170 20.76 -22.32 -17.68
CA ILE A 170 21.33 -23.04 -18.83
C ILE A 170 22.14 -24.23 -18.33
N ALA A 171 21.93 -25.40 -18.95
CA ALA A 171 22.84 -26.54 -18.85
C ALA A 171 23.03 -27.18 -20.23
N GLY A 172 24.28 -27.35 -20.65
CA GLY A 172 24.58 -27.78 -22.02
C GLY A 172 24.02 -26.79 -23.05
N ASP A 173 23.22 -27.31 -23.98
CA ASP A 173 22.53 -26.57 -25.05
C ASP A 173 21.06 -26.23 -24.69
N THR A 174 20.66 -26.39 -23.44
CA THR A 174 19.27 -26.24 -23.02
C THR A 174 19.12 -25.09 -22.02
N LEU A 175 18.33 -24.08 -22.41
CA LEU A 175 17.82 -23.04 -21.52
C LEU A 175 16.48 -23.49 -20.95
N VAL A 176 16.30 -23.44 -19.63
CA VAL A 176 15.02 -23.67 -18.95
C VAL A 176 14.56 -22.38 -18.28
N PHE A 177 13.26 -22.11 -18.34
CA PHE A 177 12.63 -20.92 -17.77
C PHE A 177 11.15 -21.18 -17.43
N ALA A 178 10.55 -20.31 -16.62
CA ALA A 178 9.12 -20.36 -16.27
C ALA A 178 8.33 -19.22 -16.96
N ARG A 179 7.05 -19.46 -17.23
CA ARG A 179 6.06 -18.48 -17.73
C ARG A 179 4.80 -18.54 -16.90
N GLY A 180 4.02 -17.46 -16.82
CA GLY A 180 2.86 -17.32 -15.93
C GLY A 180 3.06 -16.26 -14.85
N GLY A 181 1.96 -15.81 -14.23
CA GLY A 181 1.94 -14.67 -13.31
C GLY A 181 1.50 -14.98 -11.88
N ALA A 182 1.03 -16.20 -11.60
CA ALA A 182 0.57 -16.57 -10.27
C ALA A 182 1.76 -16.75 -9.29
N PRO A 183 1.68 -16.17 -8.08
CA PRO A 183 2.74 -16.27 -7.09
C PRO A 183 2.86 -17.69 -6.55
N MET A 184 4.09 -18.11 -6.24
CA MET A 184 4.35 -19.42 -5.64
C MET A 184 3.84 -19.52 -4.20
N GLU A 185 3.56 -18.39 -3.56
CA GLU A 185 2.88 -18.27 -2.28
C GLU A 185 1.41 -18.72 -2.34
N ARG A 186 0.80 -18.89 -3.53
CA ARG A 186 -0.55 -19.47 -3.71
C ARG A 186 -0.48 -20.88 -4.29
N PRO A 187 -0.08 -21.91 -3.52
CA PRO A 187 0.13 -23.27 -4.03
C PRO A 187 -1.17 -23.96 -4.48
N ARG A 188 -2.34 -23.49 -4.04
CA ARG A 188 -3.65 -24.02 -4.42
C ARG A 188 -4.30 -23.31 -5.61
N TYR A 189 -3.70 -22.25 -6.13
CA TYR A 189 -4.19 -21.59 -7.34
C TYR A 189 -4.21 -22.54 -8.54
N ARG A 190 -5.34 -22.60 -9.26
CA ARG A 190 -5.58 -23.46 -10.44
C ARG A 190 -6.07 -22.68 -11.67
N GLY A 191 -6.04 -21.34 -11.60
CA GLY A 191 -6.36 -20.48 -12.73
C GLY A 191 -5.29 -20.53 -13.82
N SER A 192 -5.55 -19.87 -14.94
CA SER A 192 -4.73 -19.92 -16.16
C SER A 192 -3.38 -19.20 -16.07
N SER A 193 -3.18 -18.36 -15.06
CA SER A 193 -1.91 -17.66 -14.84
C SER A 193 -0.90 -18.54 -14.10
N ASN A 194 -1.16 -19.83 -13.96
CA ASN A 194 -0.28 -20.76 -13.28
C ASN A 194 1.07 -20.82 -13.97
N GLN A 195 2.14 -21.02 -13.20
CA GLN A 195 3.47 -21.08 -13.78
C GLN A 195 3.71 -22.41 -14.50
N ASP A 196 4.21 -22.33 -15.72
CA ASP A 196 4.63 -23.48 -16.53
C ASP A 196 6.12 -23.37 -16.89
N VAL A 197 6.81 -24.50 -16.88
CA VAL A 197 8.22 -24.59 -17.24
C VAL A 197 8.35 -24.88 -18.74
N TRP A 198 9.24 -24.14 -19.40
CA TRP A 198 9.60 -24.26 -20.80
C TRP A 198 11.10 -24.49 -20.96
N SER A 199 11.47 -25.14 -22.06
CA SER A 199 12.85 -25.24 -22.53
C SER A 199 13.02 -24.59 -23.89
N MET A 200 14.20 -24.05 -24.15
CA MET A 200 14.67 -23.61 -25.46
C MET A 200 16.02 -24.28 -25.76
N ASN A 201 16.19 -24.84 -26.95
CA ASN A 201 17.50 -25.24 -27.43
C ASN A 201 18.29 -23.98 -27.82
N THR A 202 19.47 -23.78 -27.25
CA THR A 202 20.27 -22.57 -27.43
C THR A 202 21.01 -22.51 -28.77
N GLU A 203 21.08 -23.62 -29.51
CA GLU A 203 21.73 -23.67 -30.83
C GLU A 203 20.75 -23.28 -31.95
N ASP A 204 19.53 -23.81 -31.94
CA ASP A 204 18.54 -23.59 -33.01
C ASP A 204 17.34 -22.70 -32.60
N GLY A 205 17.22 -22.35 -31.32
CA GLY A 205 16.15 -21.49 -30.79
C GLY A 205 14.77 -22.16 -30.68
N SER A 206 14.68 -23.48 -30.86
CA SER A 206 13.41 -24.20 -30.77
C SER A 206 12.92 -24.31 -29.33
N PHE A 207 11.60 -24.16 -29.13
CA PHE A 207 10.95 -24.20 -27.81
C PHE A 207 10.17 -25.49 -27.60
N LYS A 208 10.15 -25.96 -26.35
CA LYS A 208 9.32 -27.08 -25.89
C LYS A 208 8.75 -26.78 -24.51
N ARG A 209 7.45 -26.96 -24.33
CA ARG A 209 6.78 -26.91 -23.03
C ARG A 209 7.11 -28.18 -22.23
N ILE A 210 7.52 -28.01 -20.98
CA ILE A 210 7.93 -29.10 -20.08
C ILE A 210 6.76 -29.54 -19.19
N THR A 211 6.02 -28.58 -18.62
CA THR A 211 4.90 -28.83 -17.71
C THR A 211 3.60 -28.27 -18.28
N MET A 212 2.48 -28.95 -18.03
CA MET A 212 1.15 -28.64 -18.57
C MET A 212 0.04 -28.81 -17.53
N HIS A 213 0.35 -29.34 -16.34
CA HIS A 213 -0.61 -29.45 -15.25
C HIS A 213 -1.08 -28.06 -14.82
N ARG A 214 -2.37 -27.90 -14.51
CA ARG A 214 -2.91 -26.66 -13.91
C ARG A 214 -2.45 -26.52 -12.46
N ALA A 215 -1.19 -26.26 -12.25
CA ALA A 215 -0.57 -25.93 -10.98
C ALA A 215 0.62 -25.02 -11.26
N ASN A 216 1.13 -24.37 -10.23
CA ASN A 216 2.36 -23.59 -10.37
C ASN A 216 3.58 -24.51 -10.35
N ASP A 217 4.36 -24.45 -11.43
CA ASP A 217 5.64 -25.11 -11.63
C ASP A 217 6.73 -24.07 -11.96
N ALA A 218 7.76 -23.95 -11.11
CA ALA A 218 8.73 -22.86 -11.18
C ALA A 218 10.13 -23.26 -10.66
N ASP A 219 11.07 -22.30 -10.72
CA ASP A 219 12.46 -22.42 -10.23
C ASP A 219 13.15 -23.71 -10.69
N ALA A 220 13.05 -23.99 -12.00
CA ALA A 220 13.57 -25.21 -12.59
C ALA A 220 15.08 -25.15 -12.83
N HIS A 221 15.81 -26.15 -12.35
CA HIS A 221 17.25 -26.36 -12.44
C HIS A 221 17.56 -27.50 -13.41
N PRO A 222 17.99 -27.22 -14.66
CA PRO A 222 18.48 -28.25 -15.56
C PRO A 222 19.86 -28.75 -15.11
N LEU A 223 20.09 -30.06 -15.18
CA LEU A 223 21.32 -30.71 -14.76
C LEU A 223 22.15 -31.21 -15.95
N PRO A 224 23.47 -31.40 -15.80
CA PRO A 224 24.33 -31.89 -16.88
C PRO A 224 23.97 -33.28 -17.40
N ASN A 225 23.26 -34.10 -16.60
CA ASN A 225 22.79 -35.42 -17.00
C ASN A 225 21.44 -35.39 -17.77
N GLY A 226 20.86 -34.21 -17.98
CA GLY A 226 19.58 -33.99 -18.65
C GLY A 226 18.35 -34.03 -17.74
N ASP A 227 18.50 -34.33 -16.45
CA ASP A 227 17.40 -34.22 -15.49
C ASP A 227 17.07 -32.74 -15.21
N VAL A 228 15.83 -32.46 -14.81
CA VAL A 228 15.41 -31.14 -14.33
C VAL A 228 14.83 -31.27 -12.93
N ILE A 229 15.37 -30.53 -11.97
CA ILE A 229 14.80 -30.40 -10.62
C ILE A 229 13.99 -29.12 -10.57
N LEU A 230 12.77 -29.14 -10.06
CA LEU A 230 11.89 -27.97 -10.04
C LEU A 230 10.99 -27.96 -8.81
N LEU A 231 10.41 -26.79 -8.53
CA LEU A 231 9.29 -26.66 -7.62
C LEU A 231 7.98 -26.90 -8.38
N SER A 232 7.09 -27.68 -7.78
CA SER A 232 5.74 -27.89 -8.29
C SER A 232 4.74 -27.97 -7.16
N SER A 233 3.60 -27.33 -7.39
CA SER A 233 2.43 -27.29 -6.48
C SER A 233 1.31 -28.25 -6.88
N ARG A 234 1.60 -29.21 -7.78
CA ARG A 234 0.62 -30.12 -8.38
C ARG A 234 -0.17 -30.97 -7.39
N ASP A 235 0.41 -31.28 -6.24
CA ASP A 235 -0.23 -32.04 -5.16
C ASP A 235 -0.91 -31.14 -4.10
N GLY A 236 -1.07 -29.85 -4.41
CA GLY A 236 -1.67 -28.87 -3.51
C GLY A 236 -0.66 -28.04 -2.74
N GLN A 237 0.62 -28.40 -2.74
CA GLN A 237 1.68 -27.75 -1.97
C GLN A 237 2.99 -27.69 -2.74
N ASN A 238 3.80 -26.66 -2.50
CA ASN A 238 5.11 -26.55 -3.14
C ASN A 238 6.02 -27.68 -2.66
N ASN A 239 6.42 -28.55 -3.57
CA ASN A 239 7.36 -29.63 -3.30
C ASN A 239 8.50 -29.60 -4.33
N VAL A 240 9.64 -30.21 -3.99
CA VAL A 240 10.71 -30.52 -4.94
C VAL A 240 10.32 -31.73 -5.77
N TRP A 241 10.41 -31.59 -7.08
CA TRP A 241 10.19 -32.66 -8.05
C TRP A 241 11.38 -32.80 -8.97
N LYS A 242 11.50 -33.98 -9.58
CA LYS A 242 12.48 -34.30 -10.60
C LYS A 242 11.76 -34.75 -11.86
N LEU A 243 12.09 -34.14 -12.99
CA LEU A 243 11.80 -34.67 -14.32
C LEU A 243 13.05 -35.42 -14.82
N PRO A 244 12.98 -36.74 -15.02
CA PRO A 244 14.09 -37.50 -15.59
C PRO A 244 14.43 -37.09 -17.02
N ALA A 245 15.71 -37.19 -17.39
CA ALA A 245 16.19 -36.91 -18.73
C ALA A 245 15.40 -37.67 -19.83
N GLY A 246 14.94 -36.94 -20.84
CA GLY A 246 14.14 -37.48 -21.95
C GLY A 246 12.70 -37.87 -21.59
N GLY A 247 12.28 -37.70 -20.34
CA GLY A 247 10.92 -37.89 -19.88
C GLY A 247 9.98 -36.74 -20.26
N ASP A 248 8.70 -36.93 -19.96
CA ASP A 248 7.66 -35.90 -19.98
C ASP A 248 7.06 -35.70 -18.57
N GLU A 249 6.11 -34.79 -18.44
CA GLU A 249 5.47 -34.47 -17.16
C GLU A 249 4.93 -35.71 -16.41
N SER A 250 4.50 -36.76 -17.13
CA SER A 250 3.98 -38.00 -16.52
C SER A 250 5.06 -38.85 -15.84
N SER A 251 6.33 -38.62 -16.19
CA SER A 251 7.49 -39.29 -15.62
C SER A 251 8.08 -38.60 -14.38
N MET A 252 7.50 -37.46 -13.96
CA MET A 252 8.01 -36.70 -12.83
C MET A 252 7.96 -37.48 -11.52
N ILE A 253 9.04 -37.36 -10.74
CA ILE A 253 9.24 -38.02 -9.46
C ILE A 253 9.21 -36.97 -8.36
N GLN A 254 8.30 -37.14 -7.41
CA GLN A 254 8.22 -36.29 -6.23
C GLN A 254 9.35 -36.62 -5.25
N LEU A 255 10.18 -35.64 -4.90
CA LEU A 255 11.32 -35.83 -3.98
C LEU A 255 11.01 -35.42 -2.54
N THR A 256 10.00 -34.57 -2.35
CA THR A 256 9.54 -34.12 -1.02
C THR A 256 8.03 -34.21 -0.94
N ARG A 257 7.49 -34.52 0.25
CA ARG A 257 6.06 -34.61 0.52
C ARG A 257 5.77 -33.78 1.77
N LEU A 258 5.48 -32.50 1.57
CA LEU A 258 5.25 -31.50 2.62
C LEU A 258 3.77 -31.09 2.73
N ALA A 259 2.86 -31.96 2.26
CA ALA A 259 1.43 -31.76 2.43
C ALA A 259 1.05 -31.77 3.92
N PRO A 260 0.06 -30.98 4.34
CA PRO A 260 -0.38 -30.94 5.73
C PRO A 260 -1.00 -32.28 6.13
N GLU A 261 -0.81 -32.66 7.39
CA GLU A 261 -1.51 -33.81 7.97
C GLU A 261 -2.98 -33.45 8.25
N ASP A 262 -3.86 -34.47 8.27
CA ASP A 262 -5.27 -34.28 8.60
C ASP A 262 -5.43 -33.54 9.94
N GLY A 263 -6.12 -32.40 9.91
CA GLY A 263 -6.37 -31.56 11.09
C GLY A 263 -5.34 -30.46 11.36
N GLN A 264 -4.32 -30.29 10.52
CA GLN A 264 -3.50 -29.07 10.55
C GLN A 264 -4.31 -27.86 10.09
N ALA A 265 -4.12 -26.72 10.76
CA ALA A 265 -4.82 -25.47 10.44
C ALA A 265 -4.35 -24.83 9.13
N THR A 266 -3.12 -25.12 8.72
CA THR A 266 -2.53 -24.61 7.49
C THR A 266 -2.76 -25.57 6.32
N ILE A 267 -2.75 -25.03 5.12
CA ILE A 267 -2.77 -25.73 3.84
C ILE A 267 -1.40 -26.36 3.56
N GLY A 268 -0.38 -25.99 4.35
CA GLY A 268 0.90 -26.66 4.55
C GLY A 268 2.11 -25.73 4.35
N HIS A 269 3.30 -26.20 4.73
CA HIS A 269 4.53 -25.39 4.73
C HIS A 269 5.50 -25.76 3.60
N GLY A 270 4.98 -25.81 2.37
CA GLY A 270 5.72 -26.21 1.19
C GLY A 270 7.05 -25.47 0.99
N VAL A 271 7.87 -25.98 0.07
CA VAL A 271 9.16 -25.40 -0.27
C VAL A 271 9.01 -23.97 -0.80
N ARG A 272 9.77 -23.04 -0.21
CA ARG A 272 9.73 -21.60 -0.54
C ARG A 272 10.83 -21.18 -1.50
N ASP A 273 11.99 -21.82 -1.34
CA ASP A 273 13.23 -21.50 -2.05
C ASP A 273 13.98 -22.79 -2.34
N LEU A 274 14.52 -22.94 -3.56
CA LEU A 274 15.25 -24.12 -4.02
C LEU A 274 16.63 -23.72 -4.57
N ALA A 275 17.61 -24.57 -4.31
CA ALA A 275 18.92 -24.53 -4.95
C ALA A 275 19.40 -25.93 -5.24
N VAL A 276 20.19 -26.07 -6.31
CA VAL A 276 20.80 -27.34 -6.72
C VAL A 276 22.26 -27.09 -7.07
N SER A 277 23.15 -27.97 -6.61
CA SER A 277 24.58 -27.89 -6.91
C SER A 277 24.84 -28.11 -8.40
N ALA A 278 25.90 -27.49 -8.93
CA ALA A 278 26.22 -27.55 -10.36
C ALA A 278 26.54 -28.98 -10.84
N ASP A 279 27.12 -29.79 -9.97
CA ASP A 279 27.36 -31.22 -10.21
C ASP A 279 26.10 -32.10 -10.17
N GLY A 280 24.95 -31.53 -9.78
CA GLY A 280 23.67 -32.24 -9.66
C GLY A 280 23.61 -33.25 -8.51
N SER A 281 24.55 -33.22 -7.56
CA SER A 281 24.61 -34.17 -6.45
C SER A 281 23.70 -33.81 -5.27
N THR A 282 23.44 -32.52 -5.06
CA THR A 282 22.76 -32.03 -3.85
C THR A 282 21.72 -30.97 -4.20
N ALA A 283 20.52 -31.08 -3.62
CA ALA A 283 19.55 -30.00 -3.57
C ALA A 283 19.47 -29.44 -2.14
N ALA A 284 19.35 -28.14 -2.00
CA ALA A 284 19.06 -27.46 -0.74
C ALA A 284 17.78 -26.63 -0.90
N PHE A 285 16.97 -26.58 0.13
CA PHE A 285 15.70 -25.89 0.07
C PHE A 285 15.26 -25.38 1.44
N VAL A 286 14.39 -24.39 1.43
CA VAL A 286 13.76 -23.88 2.66
C VAL A 286 12.31 -24.28 2.70
N ALA A 287 11.91 -24.91 3.81
CA ALA A 287 10.53 -25.23 4.13
C ALA A 287 10.23 -24.64 5.51
N TRP A 288 9.14 -23.87 5.61
CA TRP A 288 8.86 -23.04 6.79
C TRP A 288 10.05 -22.16 7.18
N ASP A 289 10.60 -22.31 8.37
CA ASP A 289 11.77 -21.63 8.92
C ASP A 289 13.06 -22.48 8.85
N GLY A 290 12.98 -23.69 8.30
CA GLY A 290 14.07 -24.66 8.31
C GLY A 290 14.76 -24.81 6.95
N LEU A 291 16.09 -24.80 6.98
CA LEU A 291 16.92 -25.17 5.85
C LEU A 291 17.15 -26.69 5.79
N HIS A 292 16.94 -27.27 4.62
CA HIS A 292 17.01 -28.71 4.37
C HIS A 292 17.87 -29.02 3.15
N ARG A 293 18.32 -30.27 3.04
CA ARG A 293 19.05 -30.79 1.89
C ARG A 293 18.56 -32.18 1.46
N ILE A 294 18.80 -32.54 0.20
CA ILE A 294 18.56 -33.86 -0.38
C ILE A 294 19.83 -34.28 -1.13
N ASP A 295 20.30 -35.50 -0.88
CA ASP A 295 21.30 -36.14 -1.76
C ASP A 295 20.56 -36.68 -2.98
N LEU A 296 20.78 -36.04 -4.14
CA LEU A 296 20.11 -36.40 -5.40
C LEU A 296 20.63 -37.72 -5.98
N ASN A 297 21.76 -38.24 -5.48
CA ASN A 297 22.22 -39.59 -5.81
C ASN A 297 21.55 -40.66 -4.95
N GLN A 298 20.97 -40.27 -3.81
CA GLN A 298 20.24 -41.16 -2.89
C GLN A 298 18.88 -40.55 -2.48
N PRO A 299 17.99 -40.23 -3.44
CA PRO A 299 16.76 -39.50 -3.16
C PRO A 299 15.81 -40.26 -2.21
N ASP A 300 15.90 -41.59 -2.17
CA ASP A 300 15.13 -42.45 -1.27
C ASP A 300 15.46 -42.23 0.23
N MET A 301 16.60 -41.61 0.55
CA MET A 301 16.95 -41.23 1.92
C MET A 301 16.11 -40.04 2.44
N GLY A 302 15.45 -39.32 1.54
CA GLY A 302 14.62 -38.16 1.87
C GLY A 302 15.43 -36.93 2.30
N PRO A 303 14.73 -35.83 2.64
CA PRO A 303 15.37 -34.60 3.07
C PRO A 303 15.98 -34.71 4.48
N THR A 304 17.11 -34.04 4.69
CA THR A 304 17.77 -33.90 5.99
C THR A 304 17.84 -32.42 6.37
N ALA A 305 17.50 -32.08 7.61
CA ALA A 305 17.65 -30.71 8.13
C ALA A 305 19.14 -30.32 8.23
N VAL A 306 19.45 -29.06 7.90
CA VAL A 306 20.77 -28.47 8.07
C VAL A 306 20.80 -27.79 9.44
N ASP A 307 21.49 -28.37 10.42
CA ASP A 307 21.62 -27.79 11.78
C ASP A 307 22.44 -26.48 11.73
N LEU A 308 21.78 -25.34 11.87
CA LEU A 308 22.41 -24.01 11.79
C LEU A 308 22.70 -23.45 13.17
N LYS A 309 23.96 -23.04 13.38
CA LYS A 309 24.40 -22.32 14.58
C LYS A 309 24.88 -20.94 14.20
N VAL A 310 24.00 -19.97 14.36
CA VAL A 310 24.31 -18.55 14.12
C VAL A 310 24.74 -17.92 15.44
N ASN A 311 25.93 -17.31 15.45
CA ASN A 311 26.33 -16.50 16.60
C ASN A 311 25.44 -15.26 16.69
N PRO A 312 25.11 -14.74 17.90
CA PRO A 312 24.33 -13.52 18.02
C PRO A 312 25.00 -12.40 17.22
N ASP A 313 24.31 -11.93 16.17
CA ASP A 313 24.82 -10.84 15.35
C ASP A 313 24.72 -9.53 16.15
N GLN A 314 25.86 -8.90 16.42
CA GLN A 314 25.92 -7.63 17.15
C GLN A 314 25.58 -6.41 16.27
N SER A 315 25.55 -6.56 14.95
CA SER A 315 25.23 -5.47 14.01
C SER A 315 23.73 -5.28 13.77
N MET A 316 22.93 -6.30 14.12
CA MET A 316 21.47 -6.28 14.05
C MET A 316 20.91 -6.41 15.47
N PRO A 317 21.08 -5.36 16.30
CA PRO A 317 20.64 -5.40 17.68
C PRO A 317 19.14 -5.70 17.75
N PRO A 318 18.68 -6.41 18.81
CA PRO A 318 17.26 -6.67 19.01
C PRO A 318 16.46 -5.36 19.23
N THR A 319 17.16 -4.25 19.49
CA THR A 319 16.59 -2.92 19.60
C THR A 319 17.21 -1.92 18.63
N ARG A 320 16.40 -0.99 18.11
CA ARG A 320 16.87 0.15 17.29
C ARG A 320 16.27 1.46 17.79
N ARG A 321 17.02 2.56 17.71
CA ARG A 321 16.51 3.90 18.05
C ARG A 321 15.94 4.58 16.82
N GLN A 322 14.72 5.10 16.92
CA GLN A 322 14.03 5.78 15.83
C GLN A 322 13.58 7.17 16.24
N ARG A 323 13.89 8.17 15.41
CA ARG A 323 13.32 9.51 15.55
C ARG A 323 11.90 9.52 15.01
N LEU A 324 10.99 10.18 15.73
CA LEU A 324 9.56 10.26 15.36
C LEU A 324 9.18 11.59 14.69
N ASN A 325 10.16 12.46 14.43
CA ASN A 325 9.96 13.84 13.98
C ASN A 325 9.27 13.99 12.62
N THR A 326 9.26 12.96 11.78
CA THR A 326 8.59 12.91 10.47
C THR A 326 7.69 11.68 10.32
N SER A 327 7.19 11.15 11.43
CA SER A 327 6.37 9.92 11.47
C SER A 327 4.98 10.16 12.03
N VAL A 328 4.56 11.43 12.15
CA VAL A 328 3.22 11.79 12.62
C VAL A 328 2.21 11.48 11.53
N ASN A 329 1.18 10.70 11.87
CA ASN A 329 0.04 10.41 10.99
C ASN A 329 -1.26 11.09 11.43
N GLU A 330 -1.39 11.41 12.72
CA GLU A 330 -2.55 12.12 13.29
C GLU A 330 -2.09 13.14 14.34
N ALA A 331 -2.83 14.22 14.49
CA ALA A 331 -2.58 15.28 15.43
C ALA A 331 -3.89 15.87 15.94
N ALA A 332 -4.12 15.81 17.25
CA ALA A 332 -5.26 16.43 17.91
C ALA A 332 -4.79 17.66 18.70
N ARG A 333 -5.35 18.82 18.40
CA ARG A 333 -5.05 20.05 19.14
C ARG A 333 -5.94 20.13 20.38
N HIS A 334 -5.34 20.39 21.54
CA HIS A 334 -6.10 20.62 22.76
C HIS A 334 -7.06 21.80 22.59
N PRO A 335 -8.31 21.78 23.09
CA PRO A 335 -9.30 22.85 22.88
C PRO A 335 -8.83 24.24 23.33
N SER A 336 -8.09 24.34 24.44
CA SER A 336 -7.45 25.60 24.89
C SER A 336 -6.39 26.13 23.91
N GLY A 337 -5.82 25.24 23.09
CA GLY A 337 -4.78 25.55 22.13
C GLY A 337 -3.35 25.58 22.64
N LYS A 338 -3.15 25.25 23.92
CA LYS A 338 -1.84 25.26 24.56
C LYS A 338 -1.01 24.01 24.29
N ALA A 339 -1.64 22.88 23.97
CA ALA A 339 -0.98 21.60 23.71
C ALA A 339 -1.43 20.94 22.41
N MET A 340 -0.59 20.05 21.88
CA MET A 340 -0.85 19.22 20.72
C MET A 340 -0.49 17.77 21.06
N ALA A 341 -1.46 16.87 20.96
CA ALA A 341 -1.23 15.44 20.98
C ALA A 341 -1.03 14.93 19.55
N VAL A 342 -0.16 13.95 19.37
CA VAL A 342 0.11 13.33 18.06
C VAL A 342 0.18 11.82 18.18
N ALA A 343 -0.31 11.12 17.17
CA ALA A 343 0.00 9.71 16.95
C ALA A 343 1.18 9.63 15.98
N ALA A 344 2.22 8.92 16.38
CA ALA A 344 3.36 8.63 15.53
C ALA A 344 3.79 7.18 15.74
N ARG A 345 3.76 6.39 14.67
CA ARG A 345 4.25 5.01 14.69
C ARG A 345 3.57 4.12 15.76
N GLY A 346 2.27 4.33 15.98
CA GLY A 346 1.45 3.65 16.97
C GLY A 346 1.52 4.22 18.39
N GLN A 347 2.38 5.21 18.66
CA GLN A 347 2.54 5.80 19.98
C GLN A 347 1.93 7.20 20.06
N LEU A 348 1.43 7.54 21.25
CA LEU A 348 0.89 8.86 21.55
C LEU A 348 1.94 9.74 22.23
N LEU A 349 2.08 10.95 21.72
CA LEU A 349 2.97 11.97 22.27
C LEU A 349 2.20 13.26 22.47
N VAL A 350 2.67 14.08 23.40
CA VAL A 350 2.14 15.44 23.61
C VAL A 350 3.27 16.42 23.85
N ARG A 351 3.05 17.66 23.41
CA ARG A 351 3.88 18.80 23.75
C ARG A 351 3.06 20.09 23.79
N SER A 352 3.65 21.12 24.41
CA SER A 352 3.16 22.49 24.24
C SER A 352 3.27 22.92 22.77
N VAL A 353 2.32 23.74 22.34
CA VAL A 353 2.33 24.44 21.05
C VAL A 353 3.37 25.56 21.05
N GLU A 354 3.82 26.02 22.21
CA GLU A 354 4.92 26.97 22.36
C GLU A 354 6.29 26.32 22.06
N ASP A 355 7.22 27.16 21.63
CA ASP A 355 8.58 26.72 21.29
C ASP A 355 9.36 26.43 22.59
N ASP A 356 10.38 25.57 22.55
CA ASP A 356 11.27 25.19 23.68
C ASP A 356 10.73 24.22 24.77
N HIS A 357 9.49 23.74 24.67
CA HIS A 357 9.01 22.64 25.54
C HIS A 357 9.36 21.25 24.98
N PRO A 358 9.79 20.29 25.83
CA PRO A 358 10.12 18.93 25.37
C PRO A 358 8.86 18.12 25.07
N THR A 359 8.92 17.26 24.05
CA THR A 359 7.88 16.26 23.80
C THR A 359 7.87 15.19 24.89
N ARG A 360 6.67 14.77 25.31
CA ARG A 360 6.45 13.67 26.26
C ARG A 360 5.69 12.53 25.59
N LEU A 361 6.11 11.30 25.90
CA LEU A 361 5.37 10.09 25.55
C LEU A 361 4.19 9.94 26.51
N ILE A 362 2.99 9.83 25.95
CA ILE A 362 1.79 9.42 26.70
C ILE A 362 1.80 7.89 26.81
N THR A 363 2.13 7.21 25.71
CA THR A 363 2.22 5.74 25.63
C THR A 363 3.63 5.32 25.22
N ASN A 364 4.07 4.17 25.70
CA ASN A 364 5.45 3.70 25.52
C ASN A 364 5.52 2.18 25.31
N ASP A 365 4.50 1.62 24.66
CA ASP A 365 4.49 0.24 24.19
C ASP A 365 4.41 0.22 22.65
N HIS A 366 4.21 -0.97 22.10
CA HIS A 366 4.14 -1.19 20.65
C HIS A 366 2.70 -1.25 20.11
N ALA A 367 1.68 -1.07 20.94
CA ALA A 367 0.28 -1.12 20.49
C ALA A 367 -0.01 -0.05 19.43
N ARG A 368 -1.08 -0.25 18.66
CA ARG A 368 -1.58 0.73 17.71
C ARG A 368 -2.48 1.73 18.41
N ASP A 369 -1.93 2.84 18.86
CA ASP A 369 -2.72 3.99 19.31
C ASP A 369 -3.05 4.92 18.13
N GLN A 370 -4.33 5.18 17.90
CA GLN A 370 -4.83 6.02 16.79
C GLN A 370 -6.26 6.52 17.05
N TRP A 371 -6.80 7.29 16.10
CA TRP A 371 -8.09 7.97 16.22
C TRP A 371 -8.18 8.82 17.48
N ILE A 372 -7.21 9.70 17.64
CA ILE A 372 -7.06 10.54 18.83
C ILE A 372 -8.00 11.75 18.80
N THR A 373 -8.62 12.07 19.94
CA THR A 373 -9.46 13.26 20.08
C THR A 373 -9.56 13.71 21.53
N PHE A 374 -9.56 15.01 21.78
CA PHE A 374 -9.75 15.56 23.12
C PHE A 374 -11.23 15.64 23.48
N SER A 375 -11.57 15.45 24.76
CA SER A 375 -12.87 15.86 25.30
C SER A 375 -13.04 17.38 25.13
N PRO A 376 -14.27 17.90 24.98
CA PRO A 376 -14.49 19.33 24.78
C PRO A 376 -14.01 20.26 25.92
N ASP A 377 -13.92 19.74 27.15
CA ASP A 377 -13.33 20.41 28.32
C ASP A 377 -11.79 20.28 28.39
N GLY A 378 -11.20 19.48 27.49
CA GLY A 378 -9.77 19.22 27.41
C GLY A 378 -9.20 18.32 28.51
N GLU A 379 -10.02 17.80 29.43
CA GLU A 379 -9.50 16.97 30.52
C GLU A 379 -8.94 15.64 30.02
N GLN A 380 -9.63 15.00 29.07
CA GLN A 380 -9.33 13.66 28.60
C GLN A 380 -8.89 13.66 27.13
N LEU A 381 -7.91 12.83 26.79
CA LEU A 381 -7.60 12.45 25.41
C LEU A 381 -8.14 11.04 25.17
N TYR A 382 -9.20 10.92 24.36
CA TYR A 382 -9.73 9.64 23.89
C TYR A 382 -8.93 9.13 22.70
N PHE A 383 -8.76 7.82 22.62
CA PHE A 383 -8.09 7.16 21.50
C PHE A 383 -8.48 5.68 21.44
N THR A 384 -8.22 5.06 20.30
CA THR A 384 -8.31 3.61 20.16
C THR A 384 -6.94 3.00 20.35
N SER A 385 -6.88 1.87 21.06
CA SER A 385 -5.67 1.07 21.21
C SER A 385 -5.98 -0.41 21.14
N ASP A 386 -5.10 -1.18 20.51
CA ASP A 386 -5.16 -2.64 20.49
C ASP A 386 -4.30 -3.33 21.57
N ARG A 387 -3.81 -2.58 22.57
CA ARG A 387 -3.04 -3.11 23.71
C ARG A 387 -3.74 -4.23 24.50
N GLY A 388 -5.06 -4.33 24.41
CA GLY A 388 -5.87 -5.39 25.01
C GLY A 388 -5.99 -6.67 24.18
N GLY A 389 -5.33 -6.74 23.02
CA GLY A 389 -5.46 -7.82 22.01
C GLY A 389 -6.53 -7.55 20.95
N HIS A 390 -7.48 -6.67 21.25
CA HIS A 390 -8.50 -6.16 20.34
C HIS A 390 -8.52 -4.63 20.41
N GLU A 391 -9.01 -3.99 19.35
CA GLU A 391 -9.26 -2.54 19.36
C GLU A 391 -10.27 -2.22 20.46
N GLY A 392 -9.86 -1.35 21.38
CA GLY A 392 -10.72 -0.81 22.42
C GLY A 392 -10.49 0.70 22.58
N ILE A 393 -11.41 1.35 23.26
CA ILE A 393 -11.37 2.80 23.50
C ILE A 393 -10.78 3.05 24.88
N TRP A 394 -9.83 3.97 24.93
CA TRP A 394 -9.08 4.36 26.11
C TRP A 394 -9.09 5.89 26.26
N ALA A 395 -8.87 6.34 27.49
CA ALA A 395 -8.72 7.76 27.82
C ALA A 395 -7.42 7.99 28.58
N ALA A 396 -6.67 9.03 28.21
CA ALA A 396 -5.50 9.51 28.93
C ALA A 396 -5.79 10.84 29.62
N THR A 397 -5.31 11.01 30.85
CA THR A 397 -5.36 12.27 31.61
C THR A 397 -3.99 12.62 32.18
N VAL A 398 -3.76 13.90 32.51
CA VAL A 398 -2.51 14.35 33.13
C VAL A 398 -2.53 14.12 34.64
N SER A 399 -1.75 13.15 35.12
CA SER A 399 -1.63 12.85 36.55
C SER A 399 -0.54 13.64 37.28
N LEU A 400 0.41 14.23 36.54
CA LEU A 400 1.41 15.16 37.07
C LEU A 400 1.81 16.17 36.01
N SER A 401 1.74 17.46 36.33
CA SER A 401 2.24 18.58 35.51
C SER A 401 3.46 19.23 36.17
N ARG A 402 4.13 20.15 35.46
CA ARG A 402 5.22 20.97 36.03
C ARG A 402 4.74 21.88 37.15
N GLU A 403 3.54 22.44 37.02
CA GLU A 403 2.93 23.33 38.02
C GLU A 403 2.77 22.61 39.37
N ASP A 404 2.49 21.29 39.35
CA ASP A 404 2.39 20.47 40.55
C ASP A 404 3.75 20.31 41.30
N LEU A 405 4.87 20.68 40.67
CA LEU A 405 6.22 20.62 41.24
C LEU A 405 6.77 21.99 41.65
N GLU A 406 6.08 23.08 41.31
CA GLU A 406 6.47 24.42 41.71
C GLU A 406 6.14 24.59 43.20
N PRO A 407 7.09 25.00 44.05
CA PRO A 407 6.79 25.27 45.45
C PRO A 407 5.75 26.40 45.51
N GLU A 408 4.65 26.20 46.26
CA GLU A 408 3.72 27.29 46.54
C GLU A 408 4.54 28.48 47.06
N GLU A 409 4.54 29.59 46.33
CA GLU A 409 5.17 30.81 46.81
C GLU A 409 4.52 31.14 48.15
N ALA A 410 5.30 31.02 49.22
CA ALA A 410 4.90 31.46 50.54
C ALA A 410 4.52 32.93 50.41
N THR A 411 3.23 33.24 50.50
CA THR A 411 2.71 34.59 50.53
C THR A 411 3.30 35.27 51.76
N ASP A 412 4.40 35.99 51.57
CA ASP A 412 5.00 36.83 52.60
C ASP A 412 4.12 38.07 52.76
N GLU A 413 3.07 37.94 53.59
CA GLU A 413 2.41 39.08 54.20
C GLU A 413 3.39 39.72 55.20
N THR A 414 4.27 40.62 54.73
CA THR A 414 4.83 41.66 55.59
C THR A 414 4.85 43.03 54.90
N SER A 415 3.89 43.84 55.38
CA SER A 415 3.87 45.30 55.53
C SER A 415 5.07 46.13 55.04
N SER A 416 4.76 47.06 54.12
CA SER A 416 5.12 48.49 54.08
C SER A 416 6.38 48.96 54.81
N GLU A 417 7.31 49.59 54.08
CA GLU A 417 7.55 51.05 54.14
C GLU A 417 8.73 51.47 53.22
N ASP A 418 8.48 52.55 52.47
CA ASP A 418 9.40 53.60 52.03
C ASP A 418 10.55 53.36 51.02
N SER A 419 10.37 54.05 49.89
CA SER A 419 11.21 55.15 49.36
C SER A 419 11.87 54.98 47.98
N GLU A 420 11.60 56.02 47.19
CA GLU A 420 12.19 56.52 45.95
C GLU A 420 13.69 56.22 45.77
N THR A 421 14.13 55.85 44.55
CA THR A 421 14.86 56.75 43.62
C THR A 421 15.35 56.03 42.35
N GLU A 422 15.47 56.83 41.30
CA GLU A 422 16.03 56.57 39.96
C GLU A 422 17.44 55.95 40.00
N GLU A 423 17.79 55.07 39.04
CA GLU A 423 18.77 55.38 37.99
C GLU A 423 19.06 54.17 37.08
N GLU A 424 19.56 54.54 35.92
CA GLU A 424 19.76 53.81 34.69
C GLU A 424 21.16 53.14 34.64
N VAL A 425 21.39 52.30 33.63
CA VAL A 425 22.69 51.98 32.98
C VAL A 425 23.42 50.65 33.33
N ALA A 426 23.33 49.75 32.33
CA ALA A 426 24.34 48.92 31.65
C ALA A 426 25.09 47.75 32.31
N GLN A 427 25.16 46.69 31.50
CA GLN A 427 26.29 45.79 31.19
C GLN A 427 27.49 45.84 32.15
N ASP A 428 27.97 44.70 32.63
CA ASP A 428 28.80 43.81 31.81
C ASP A 428 29.10 42.50 32.56
N ASP A 429 29.60 41.60 31.75
CA ASP A 429 29.98 40.21 31.85
C ASP A 429 30.84 39.75 33.05
N SER A 430 30.84 38.42 33.17
CA SER A 430 32.00 37.57 33.44
C SER A 430 32.32 37.08 34.86
N THR A 431 32.28 35.74 34.94
CA THR A 431 33.38 34.84 35.36
C THR A 431 33.69 34.63 36.86
N ASP A 432 33.32 33.42 37.31
CA ASP A 432 34.23 32.30 37.64
C ASP A 432 34.31 31.81 39.09
N ALA A 433 34.17 30.49 39.14
CA ALA A 433 34.72 29.45 40.00
C ALA A 433 34.83 29.55 41.54
N SER A 434 34.47 28.38 42.11
CA SER A 434 35.10 27.68 43.25
C SER A 434 34.82 28.28 44.64
N GLU A 435 34.66 27.53 45.73
CA GLU A 435 34.94 26.14 46.07
C GLU A 435 34.29 25.90 47.45
N GLU A 436 33.96 24.63 47.76
CA GLU A 436 33.95 24.02 49.11
C GLU A 436 33.04 24.64 50.22
N SER A 437 32.56 23.93 51.24
CA SER A 437 32.41 22.52 51.63
C SER A 437 31.69 22.55 52.99
N SER A 438 31.36 21.35 53.51
CA SER A 438 31.09 21.04 54.93
C SER A 438 29.69 21.43 55.44
N GLU A 439 28.79 20.47 55.64
CA GLU A 439 28.73 19.42 56.70
C GLU A 439 27.88 19.83 57.90
N SER A 440 27.23 18.80 58.43
CA SER A 440 26.61 18.60 59.74
C SER A 440 25.09 18.54 59.69
N GLU A 441 24.50 17.34 59.73
CA GLU A 441 24.28 16.52 60.94
C GLU A 441 23.21 17.18 61.85
N VAL A 442 22.21 16.52 62.43
CA VAL A 442 21.87 15.11 62.64
C VAL A 442 20.57 15.14 63.47
N GLU A 443 19.68 14.16 63.24
CA GLU A 443 18.73 13.61 64.23
C GLU A 443 17.64 14.54 64.83
N SER A 444 16.49 14.05 65.28
CA SER A 444 15.85 12.74 65.23
C SER A 444 14.45 12.88 65.81
N SER A 445 13.61 11.94 65.41
CA SER A 445 12.69 11.21 66.28
C SER A 445 11.40 11.90 66.77
N ASN A 446 10.31 11.23 66.39
CA ASN A 446 9.48 10.42 67.28
C ASN A 446 8.03 10.87 67.52
N THR A 447 7.16 10.07 66.90
CA THR A 447 6.10 9.25 67.51
C THR A 447 4.76 9.87 67.90
N ASN A 448 3.75 9.34 67.18
CA ASN A 448 2.52 8.69 67.64
C ASN A 448 1.65 9.36 68.70
N GLY A 449 0.34 9.37 68.40
CA GLY A 449 -0.69 9.40 69.42
C GLY A 449 -2.11 9.53 68.86
N THR A 450 -2.69 8.40 68.47
CA THR A 450 -4.12 8.19 68.26
C THR A 450 -4.93 8.42 69.53
N ALA A 451 -6.13 9.01 69.43
CA ALA A 451 -7.30 8.62 70.24
C ALA A 451 -8.61 9.26 69.71
N THR A 452 -9.56 8.37 69.47
CA THR A 452 -11.01 8.54 69.27
C THR A 452 -11.73 9.00 70.54
N ALA A 453 -12.86 9.72 70.41
CA ALA A 453 -14.10 9.45 71.17
C ALA A 453 -15.28 10.33 70.69
N GLU A 454 -16.45 9.70 70.69
CA GLU A 454 -17.79 10.14 70.32
C GLU A 454 -18.42 11.12 71.34
N GLY A 455 -19.51 11.79 70.94
CA GLY A 455 -20.44 12.50 71.83
C GLY A 455 -21.66 13.04 71.08
N GLU A 456 -22.84 12.57 71.49
CA GLU A 456 -24.19 12.74 70.92
C GLU A 456 -24.84 14.12 71.11
N GLU A 457 -25.79 14.39 70.21
CA GLU A 457 -27.09 15.10 70.31
C GLU A 457 -27.30 16.29 71.27
N ASP A 458 -27.77 17.42 70.72
CA ASP A 458 -29.06 17.98 71.14
C ASP A 458 -29.64 18.96 70.11
N THR A 459 -30.96 18.87 69.96
CA THR A 459 -31.87 19.61 69.08
C THR A 459 -32.04 21.09 69.43
N GLU A 460 -32.24 21.97 68.43
CA GLU A 460 -33.29 23.01 68.49
C GLU A 460 -33.60 23.60 67.12
N GLN A 461 -34.89 23.72 66.85
CA GLN A 461 -35.53 24.22 65.63
C GLN A 461 -35.86 25.71 65.86
N MET A 462 -35.34 26.62 65.03
CA MET A 462 -35.85 27.98 64.92
C MET A 462 -35.87 28.40 63.44
N ASP A 463 -37.09 28.60 62.94
CA ASP A 463 -37.37 29.29 61.69
C ASP A 463 -36.99 30.77 61.83
N GLU A 464 -36.15 31.29 60.96
CA GLU A 464 -36.05 32.73 60.67
C GLU A 464 -35.66 32.94 59.20
N ASP A 465 -36.64 33.42 58.42
CA ASP A 465 -36.47 34.01 57.09
C ASP A 465 -35.33 35.04 57.10
N THR A 466 -34.25 34.78 56.36
CA THR A 466 -33.34 35.83 55.89
C THR A 466 -32.70 35.44 54.56
N ASP A 467 -33.08 36.18 53.52
CA ASP A 467 -32.36 36.52 52.29
C ASP A 467 -31.34 35.49 51.73
N GLU A 468 -31.75 34.83 50.64
CA GLU A 468 -30.86 34.22 49.66
C GLU A 468 -29.82 35.25 49.17
N ALA A 469 -28.63 35.19 49.75
CA ALA A 469 -27.42 35.68 49.11
C ALA A 469 -26.86 34.52 48.28
N ASP A 470 -27.01 34.62 46.96
CA ASP A 470 -26.26 33.85 45.96
C ASP A 470 -24.76 33.95 46.24
N ALA A 471 -24.24 33.05 47.08
CA ALA A 471 -22.84 32.73 47.09
C ALA A 471 -22.57 31.89 45.84
N LYS A 472 -22.37 32.56 44.69
CA LYS A 472 -21.72 31.97 43.53
C LYS A 472 -20.39 31.40 44.03
N LYS A 473 -20.32 30.08 44.24
CA LYS A 473 -19.06 29.36 44.23
C LYS A 473 -18.43 29.68 42.87
N GLU A 474 -17.36 30.48 42.85
CA GLU A 474 -16.55 30.60 41.64
C GLU A 474 -16.10 29.18 41.28
N LYS A 475 -16.60 28.64 40.17
CA LYS A 475 -16.11 27.37 39.64
C LYS A 475 -14.61 27.58 39.37
N PRO A 476 -13.72 26.68 39.86
CA PRO A 476 -12.28 26.83 39.63
C PRO A 476 -12.01 26.91 38.13
N GLU A 477 -11.10 27.81 37.74
CA GLU A 477 -10.70 27.99 36.34
C GLU A 477 -10.22 26.65 35.75
N ASN A 478 -10.73 26.25 34.59
CA ASN A 478 -10.30 25.02 33.92
C ASN A 478 -8.87 25.18 33.37
N LYS A 479 -7.90 24.65 34.12
CA LYS A 479 -6.47 24.66 33.82
C LYS A 479 -5.98 23.46 33.00
N SER A 480 -6.87 22.66 32.40
CA SER A 480 -6.49 21.45 31.65
C SER A 480 -5.46 21.74 30.56
N GLY A 481 -5.60 22.89 29.88
CA GLY A 481 -4.68 23.34 28.84
C GLY A 481 -3.24 23.54 29.32
N GLU A 482 -3.07 24.24 30.44
CA GLU A 482 -1.77 24.42 31.08
C GLU A 482 -1.20 23.09 31.56
N ARG A 483 -2.04 22.25 32.18
CA ARG A 483 -1.63 20.93 32.67
C ARG A 483 -1.11 20.03 31.53
N TRP A 484 -1.79 19.99 30.38
CA TRP A 484 -1.32 19.25 29.20
C TRP A 484 -0.04 19.83 28.59
N ALA A 485 0.08 21.16 28.52
CA ALA A 485 1.30 21.81 28.03
C ALA A 485 2.51 21.58 28.93
N GLY A 486 2.27 21.50 30.24
CA GLY A 486 3.25 21.20 31.29
C GLY A 486 3.32 19.72 31.72
N ALA A 487 2.70 18.80 30.98
CA ALA A 487 2.53 17.42 31.44
C ALA A 487 3.87 16.69 31.65
N LEU A 488 3.92 15.85 32.68
CA LEU A 488 5.07 15.02 33.05
C LEU A 488 4.71 13.54 33.20
N ARG A 489 3.48 13.23 33.64
CA ARG A 489 2.94 11.87 33.74
C ARG A 489 1.48 11.82 33.34
N PHE A 490 1.06 10.65 32.89
CA PHE A 490 -0.29 10.39 32.41
C PHE A 490 -0.86 9.15 33.08
N ASP A 491 -2.16 9.18 33.35
CA ASP A 491 -2.93 8.00 33.72
C ASP A 491 -3.77 7.58 32.50
N ILE A 492 -3.79 6.28 32.22
CA ILE A 492 -4.57 5.74 31.09
C ILE A 492 -5.58 4.73 31.63
N LYS A 493 -6.84 4.91 31.26
CA LYS A 493 -7.96 4.08 31.71
C LYS A 493 -8.76 3.54 30.52
N PRO A 494 -9.26 2.29 30.60
CA PRO A 494 -10.19 1.77 29.60
C PRO A 494 -11.53 2.50 29.69
N VAL A 495 -12.12 2.80 28.53
CA VAL A 495 -13.48 3.36 28.41
C VAL A 495 -14.42 2.26 27.89
N VAL A 496 -14.09 1.67 26.73
CA VAL A 496 -14.81 0.52 26.16
C VAL A 496 -13.79 -0.50 25.70
N VAL A 497 -13.58 -1.54 26.50
CA VAL A 497 -12.64 -2.64 26.18
C VAL A 497 -13.32 -3.97 26.47
N ASN A 498 -13.57 -4.73 25.41
CA ASN A 498 -14.19 -6.06 25.45
C ASN A 498 -13.72 -6.87 24.22
N GLU A 499 -14.32 -8.01 23.95
CA GLU A 499 -13.98 -8.88 22.82
C GLU A 499 -14.28 -8.28 21.44
N HIS A 500 -15.11 -7.23 21.38
CA HIS A 500 -15.43 -6.54 20.15
C HIS A 500 -14.34 -5.56 19.76
N ALA A 501 -14.22 -5.34 18.46
CA ALA A 501 -13.38 -4.27 17.95
C ALA A 501 -14.08 -2.92 18.09
N ASN A 502 -13.78 -2.16 19.13
CA ASN A 502 -14.34 -0.84 19.37
C ASN A 502 -13.29 0.23 19.01
N HIS A 503 -13.65 1.17 18.13
CA HIS A 503 -12.71 2.12 17.55
C HIS A 503 -13.33 3.46 17.20
N HIS A 504 -12.47 4.43 16.87
CA HIS A 504 -12.85 5.77 16.38
C HIS A 504 -13.76 6.55 17.35
N PRO A 505 -13.29 6.88 18.57
CA PRO A 505 -14.07 7.64 19.55
C PRO A 505 -14.34 9.08 19.07
N MET A 506 -15.58 9.55 19.28
CA MET A 506 -16.04 10.89 18.87
C MET A 506 -16.93 11.50 19.97
N PRO A 507 -16.37 12.31 20.87
CA PRO A 507 -17.13 12.89 21.98
C PRO A 507 -18.18 13.88 21.45
N SER A 508 -19.34 13.93 22.09
CA SER A 508 -20.35 14.96 21.83
C SER A 508 -19.81 16.34 22.20
N PRO A 509 -20.32 17.44 21.59
CA PRO A 509 -19.88 18.79 21.91
C PRO A 509 -20.04 19.22 23.37
N ASP A 510 -21.00 18.64 24.11
CA ASP A 510 -21.17 18.82 25.56
C ASP A 510 -20.27 17.91 26.41
N GLY A 511 -19.54 16.98 25.78
CA GLY A 511 -18.62 16.02 26.40
C GLY A 511 -19.28 14.94 27.24
N ARG A 512 -20.61 14.80 27.21
CA ARG A 512 -21.36 13.83 28.05
C ARG A 512 -21.64 12.50 27.37
N LYS A 513 -21.55 12.43 26.05
CA LYS A 513 -21.73 11.21 25.26
C LYS A 513 -20.52 10.95 24.38
N LEU A 514 -20.36 9.69 23.97
CA LEU A 514 -19.29 9.26 23.08
C LEU A 514 -19.86 8.38 21.98
N LEU A 515 -19.73 8.81 20.73
CA LEU A 515 -19.93 7.92 19.58
C LEU A 515 -18.67 7.11 19.34
N TYR A 516 -18.85 5.88 18.88
CA TYR A 516 -17.76 5.04 18.43
C TYR A 516 -18.23 3.94 17.49
N MET A 517 -17.30 3.30 16.80
CA MET A 517 -17.56 2.21 15.88
C MET A 517 -17.30 0.86 16.54
N ARG A 518 -18.14 -0.13 16.25
CA ARG A 518 -17.96 -1.52 16.65
C ARG A 518 -17.84 -2.44 15.43
N GLU A 519 -16.96 -3.43 15.52
CA GLU A 519 -16.63 -4.38 14.46
C GLU A 519 -16.19 -3.70 13.14
N ARG A 520 -17.00 -3.83 12.09
CA ARG A 520 -16.74 -3.28 10.76
C ARG A 520 -17.33 -1.90 10.57
N GLY A 521 -18.46 -1.58 11.19
CA GLY A 521 -19.15 -0.32 10.94
C GLY A 521 -20.42 -0.06 11.75
N ASP A 522 -20.66 -0.82 12.81
CA ASP A 522 -21.80 -0.57 13.69
C ASP A 522 -21.53 0.71 14.49
N LEU A 523 -22.39 1.71 14.39
CA LEU A 523 -22.27 2.97 15.14
C LEU A 523 -22.96 2.85 16.49
N HIS A 524 -22.21 3.05 17.56
CA HIS A 524 -22.68 3.00 18.93
C HIS A 524 -22.61 4.35 19.62
N LEU A 525 -23.53 4.58 20.56
CA LEU A 525 -23.54 5.70 21.48
C LEU A 525 -23.36 5.22 22.92
N LEU A 526 -22.35 5.75 23.59
CA LEU A 526 -22.09 5.57 25.01
C LEU A 526 -22.47 6.84 25.78
N ASP A 527 -23.31 6.70 26.81
CA ASP A 527 -23.49 7.73 27.83
C ASP A 527 -22.36 7.63 28.86
N LEU A 528 -21.56 8.69 29.02
CA LEU A 528 -20.34 8.65 29.85
C LEU A 528 -20.62 8.73 31.35
N ALA A 529 -21.80 9.20 31.76
CA ALA A 529 -22.18 9.27 33.17
C ALA A 529 -22.69 7.91 33.67
N THR A 530 -23.55 7.27 32.89
CA THR A 530 -24.23 6.02 33.27
C THR A 530 -23.52 4.77 32.78
N GLY A 531 -22.70 4.88 31.73
CA GLY A 531 -22.10 3.76 31.02
C GLY A 531 -23.08 3.01 30.10
N GLU A 532 -24.28 3.56 29.83
CA GLU A 532 -25.23 2.95 28.91
C GLU A 532 -24.70 2.98 27.47
N ASP A 533 -24.62 1.80 26.85
CA ASP A 533 -24.13 1.59 25.49
C ASP A 533 -25.25 1.08 24.58
N ARG A 534 -25.57 1.84 23.53
CA ARG A 534 -26.63 1.49 22.56
C ARG A 534 -26.15 1.56 21.11
N LEU A 535 -26.61 0.59 20.32
CA LEU A 535 -26.45 0.60 18.86
C LEU A 535 -27.39 1.65 18.24
N LEU A 536 -26.85 2.54 17.41
CA LEU A 536 -27.63 3.51 16.63
C LEU A 536 -27.85 3.05 15.19
N LEU A 537 -26.80 2.51 14.55
CA LEU A 537 -26.84 2.08 13.15
C LEU A 537 -26.02 0.81 12.98
N ALA A 538 -26.63 -0.24 12.45
CA ALA A 538 -25.91 -1.42 12.00
C ALA A 538 -25.29 -1.17 10.62
N GLY A 539 -24.00 -1.47 10.44
CA GLY A 539 -23.25 -1.12 9.25
C GLY A 539 -22.22 -2.18 8.87
N TRP A 540 -22.20 -2.56 7.59
CA TRP A 540 -21.15 -3.44 7.07
C TRP A 540 -19.86 -2.66 6.73
N TRP A 541 -19.95 -1.33 6.62
CA TRP A 541 -18.87 -0.37 6.39
C TRP A 541 -18.95 0.77 7.42
N PRO A 542 -17.82 1.34 7.90
CA PRO A 542 -17.86 2.38 8.91
C PRO A 542 -18.44 3.68 8.33
N PRO A 543 -19.42 4.31 9.00
CA PRO A 543 -19.92 5.60 8.56
C PRO A 543 -18.93 6.75 8.84
N GLU A 544 -18.92 7.76 7.99
CA GLU A 544 -18.30 9.06 8.30
C GLU A 544 -19.31 9.91 9.06
N VAL A 545 -19.01 10.35 10.29
CA VAL A 545 -19.99 10.98 11.19
C VAL A 545 -19.48 12.33 11.68
N GLN A 546 -20.39 13.30 11.83
CA GLN A 546 -20.15 14.54 12.56
C GLN A 546 -21.32 14.83 13.51
N TRP A 547 -20.99 15.16 14.76
CA TRP A 547 -21.95 15.72 15.71
C TRP A 547 -22.42 17.13 15.27
N ALA A 548 -23.71 17.38 15.42
CA ALA A 548 -24.24 18.74 15.45
C ALA A 548 -23.92 19.39 16.82
N SER A 549 -23.96 20.72 16.87
CA SER A 549 -23.54 21.49 18.04
C SER A 549 -24.40 21.29 19.29
N ASP A 550 -25.61 20.72 19.15
CA ASP A 550 -26.57 20.47 20.22
C ASP A 550 -26.36 19.14 20.97
N SER A 551 -25.35 18.34 20.58
CA SER A 551 -25.05 17.04 21.22
C SER A 551 -26.20 16.02 21.18
N ARG A 552 -27.13 16.21 20.22
CA ARG A 552 -28.27 15.32 19.96
C ARG A 552 -28.32 14.85 18.51
N HIS A 553 -28.07 15.74 17.55
CA HIS A 553 -28.14 15.36 16.14
C HIS A 553 -26.76 15.01 15.59
N ILE A 554 -26.75 14.12 14.59
CA ILE A 554 -25.56 13.80 13.80
C ILE A 554 -25.89 13.86 12.31
N VAL A 555 -24.90 14.25 11.51
CA VAL A 555 -24.90 13.98 10.07
C VAL A 555 -23.90 12.87 9.76
N TYR A 556 -24.27 11.94 8.89
CA TYR A 556 -23.38 10.83 8.55
C TYR A 556 -23.51 10.37 7.10
N ALA A 557 -22.46 9.73 6.58
CA ALA A 557 -22.44 9.04 5.29
C ALA A 557 -22.12 7.56 5.51
N THR A 558 -22.81 6.65 4.82
CA THR A 558 -22.54 5.20 4.92
C THR A 558 -22.84 4.50 3.60
N ALA A 559 -22.07 3.46 3.29
CA ALA A 559 -22.24 2.69 2.07
C ALA A 559 -23.34 1.62 2.21
N ASP A 560 -24.24 1.55 1.24
CA ASP A 560 -25.21 0.47 1.11
C ASP A 560 -24.62 -0.77 0.40
N LEU A 561 -25.46 -1.75 0.07
CA LEU A 561 -25.01 -2.98 -0.62
C LEU A 561 -24.69 -2.77 -2.10
N ASP A 562 -25.23 -1.72 -2.72
CA ASP A 562 -24.87 -1.30 -4.08
C ASP A 562 -23.54 -0.53 -4.08
N PHE A 563 -22.99 -0.28 -2.89
CA PHE A 563 -21.79 0.52 -2.64
C PHE A 563 -22.01 1.98 -3.01
N ASN A 564 -23.25 2.43 -2.92
CA ASN A 564 -23.63 3.84 -2.98
C ASN A 564 -23.58 4.44 -1.57
N SER A 565 -23.27 5.73 -1.46
CA SER A 565 -23.25 6.47 -0.19
C SER A 565 -24.08 7.73 -0.31
N ASP A 566 -24.95 7.98 0.67
CA ASP A 566 -25.76 9.19 0.80
C ASP A 566 -25.47 9.86 2.15
N ILE A 567 -25.81 11.15 2.29
CA ILE A 567 -25.75 11.86 3.57
C ILE A 567 -27.09 11.77 4.29
N TRP A 568 -27.04 11.43 5.57
CA TRP A 568 -28.19 11.27 6.46
C TRP A 568 -28.10 12.22 7.64
N LEU A 569 -29.26 12.64 8.15
CA LEU A 569 -29.43 13.32 9.43
C LEU A 569 -30.13 12.36 10.40
N MET A 570 -29.59 12.23 11.61
CA MET A 570 -30.16 11.39 12.66
C MET A 570 -30.23 12.15 13.98
N ASP A 571 -31.38 12.06 14.64
CA ASP A 571 -31.52 12.32 16.06
C ASP A 571 -31.09 11.05 16.82
N VAL A 572 -30.04 11.13 17.64
CA VAL A 572 -29.51 9.94 18.32
C VAL A 572 -30.54 9.31 19.27
N ASP A 573 -31.50 10.08 19.79
CA ASP A 573 -32.56 9.57 20.66
C ASP A 573 -33.68 8.86 19.89
N HIS A 574 -33.79 9.12 18.59
CA HIS A 574 -34.80 8.58 17.68
C HIS A 574 -34.16 8.11 16.35
N PRO A 575 -33.25 7.11 16.39
CA PRO A 575 -32.46 6.72 15.21
C PRO A 575 -33.30 6.15 14.06
N ASP A 576 -34.48 5.60 14.35
CA ASP A 576 -35.42 5.09 13.34
C ASP A 576 -36.03 6.19 12.46
N ASP A 577 -35.95 7.45 12.89
CA ASP A 577 -36.48 8.62 12.16
C ASP A 577 -35.42 9.30 11.27
N ALA A 578 -34.27 8.66 11.04
CA ALA A 578 -33.19 9.22 10.24
C ALA A 578 -33.63 9.58 8.80
N VAL A 579 -33.22 10.75 8.32
CA VAL A 579 -33.62 11.31 7.02
C VAL A 579 -32.45 11.30 6.05
N ASN A 580 -32.62 10.64 4.90
CA ASN A 580 -31.68 10.75 3.78
C ASN A 580 -31.82 12.12 3.12
N LEU A 581 -30.78 12.94 3.26
CA LEU A 581 -30.74 14.34 2.84
C LEU A 581 -30.37 14.51 1.38
N THR A 582 -29.74 13.53 0.74
CA THR A 582 -29.07 13.76 -0.55
C THR A 582 -29.61 12.88 -1.68
N ARG A 583 -30.03 11.64 -1.40
CA ARG A 583 -30.80 10.74 -2.30
C ARG A 583 -30.31 10.72 -3.74
N HIS A 584 -29.06 10.33 -3.98
CA HIS A 584 -28.48 10.30 -5.34
C HIS A 584 -27.84 8.96 -5.67
N PRO A 585 -27.87 8.52 -6.95
CA PRO A 585 -27.20 7.30 -7.40
C PRO A 585 -25.66 7.36 -7.44
N ASP A 586 -25.08 8.50 -7.06
CA ASP A 586 -23.63 8.73 -7.06
C ASP A 586 -23.21 8.98 -5.60
N LEU A 587 -21.91 8.91 -5.31
CA LEU A 587 -21.36 8.88 -3.97
C LEU A 587 -21.36 10.26 -3.32
N ASP A 588 -22.05 10.39 -2.19
CA ASP A 588 -21.94 11.51 -1.28
C ASP A 588 -21.19 11.12 0.00
N GLU A 589 -20.12 11.83 0.31
CA GLU A 589 -19.18 11.52 1.40
C GLU A 589 -18.81 12.78 2.22
N SER A 590 -18.15 12.58 3.36
CA SER A 590 -17.57 13.64 4.19
C SER A 590 -18.52 14.79 4.55
N PRO A 591 -19.67 14.54 5.18
CA PRO A 591 -20.61 15.59 5.54
C PRO A 591 -20.00 16.54 6.59
N ARG A 592 -20.23 17.85 6.41
CA ARG A 592 -19.88 18.90 7.39
C ARG A 592 -21.03 19.89 7.56
N LEU A 593 -21.49 20.05 8.79
CA LEU A 593 -22.59 20.89 9.23
C LEU A 593 -22.07 22.14 9.96
N SER A 594 -22.71 23.29 9.75
CA SER A 594 -22.45 24.52 10.50
C SER A 594 -22.97 24.42 11.94
N ASP A 595 -22.41 25.23 12.84
CA ASP A 595 -22.75 25.22 14.26
C ASP A 595 -24.21 25.56 14.56
N ASP A 596 -24.88 26.27 13.66
CA ASP A 596 -26.31 26.59 13.78
C ASP A 596 -27.22 25.54 13.11
N GLY A 597 -26.64 24.48 12.52
CA GLY A 597 -27.37 23.41 11.86
C GLY A 597 -27.94 23.75 10.49
N LYS A 598 -27.63 24.92 9.93
CA LYS A 598 -28.33 25.41 8.72
C LYS A 598 -27.60 25.20 7.42
N VAL A 599 -26.28 25.02 7.43
CA VAL A 599 -25.47 24.80 6.22
C VAL A 599 -24.81 23.43 6.31
N LEU A 600 -25.15 22.56 5.36
CA LEU A 600 -24.47 21.29 5.16
C LEU A 600 -23.61 21.38 3.90
N ILE A 601 -22.38 20.91 3.97
CA ILE A 601 -21.56 20.62 2.80
C ILE A 601 -21.17 19.14 2.80
N PHE A 602 -20.85 18.61 1.62
CA PHE A 602 -20.38 17.24 1.45
C PHE A 602 -19.58 17.14 0.14
N ARG A 603 -18.81 16.06 -0.01
CA ARG A 603 -18.11 15.71 -1.25
C ARG A 603 -19.05 14.87 -2.11
N SER A 604 -19.08 15.10 -3.42
CA SER A 604 -19.87 14.28 -4.33
C SER A 604 -19.31 14.17 -5.75
N ASP A 605 -19.49 13.01 -6.38
CA ASP A 605 -19.17 12.73 -7.79
C ASP A 605 -20.41 12.80 -8.74
N ARG A 606 -21.54 13.36 -8.27
CA ARG A 606 -22.80 13.64 -9.01
C ARG A 606 -22.73 14.21 -10.43
N ASN A 607 -21.63 14.87 -10.79
CA ASN A 607 -21.47 15.55 -12.08
C ASN A 607 -20.18 15.12 -12.79
N GLN A 608 -19.68 13.94 -12.44
CA GLN A 608 -18.33 13.49 -12.75
C GLN A 608 -18.33 12.23 -13.63
N ILE A 609 -19.41 12.02 -14.40
CA ILE A 609 -19.45 11.04 -15.48
C ILE A 609 -18.29 11.34 -16.43
N GLY A 610 -17.25 10.52 -16.38
CA GLY A 610 -16.04 10.73 -17.17
C GLY A 610 -14.76 10.94 -16.35
N THR A 611 -14.79 11.16 -15.04
CA THR A 611 -13.55 11.49 -14.31
C THR A 611 -13.19 10.40 -13.31
N ASP A 612 -11.89 10.18 -13.11
CA ASP A 612 -11.36 9.10 -12.25
C ASP A 612 -11.57 9.47 -10.75
N SER A 613 -12.82 9.36 -10.28
CA SER A 613 -13.19 9.66 -8.90
C SER A 613 -12.88 11.11 -8.48
N GLU A 614 -13.19 12.08 -9.36
CA GLU A 614 -13.19 13.49 -8.94
C GLU A 614 -14.43 13.76 -8.09
N TYR A 615 -14.25 14.41 -6.96
CA TYR A 615 -15.31 14.79 -6.04
C TYR A 615 -15.33 16.30 -5.94
N ASP A 616 -16.44 16.94 -6.27
CA ASP A 616 -16.63 18.36 -5.96
C ASP A 616 -17.24 18.52 -4.56
N VAL A 617 -17.14 19.73 -4.01
CA VAL A 617 -17.91 20.11 -2.84
C VAL A 617 -19.31 20.54 -3.26
N TYR A 618 -20.33 19.97 -2.62
CA TYR A 618 -21.72 20.40 -2.69
C TYR A 618 -22.16 21.02 -1.38
N ARG A 619 -23.20 21.84 -1.46
CA ARG A 619 -23.83 22.49 -0.32
C ARG A 619 -25.34 22.29 -0.37
N VAL A 620 -25.95 22.13 0.79
CA VAL A 620 -27.39 22.24 1.01
C VAL A 620 -27.62 23.20 2.17
N PHE A 621 -28.49 24.19 1.99
CA PHE A 621 -29.04 24.95 3.11
C PHE A 621 -30.18 24.13 3.72
N LEU A 622 -30.01 23.60 4.93
CA LEU A 622 -31.05 22.79 5.57
C LEU A 622 -32.27 23.64 5.94
N ASP A 623 -32.06 24.90 6.31
CA ASP A 623 -33.12 25.90 6.49
C ASP A 623 -33.43 26.61 5.15
N GLU A 624 -34.61 26.36 4.59
CA GLU A 624 -35.06 26.95 3.30
C GLU A 624 -35.13 28.49 3.33
N SER A 625 -35.25 29.10 4.51
CA SER A 625 -35.24 30.56 4.58
C SER A 625 -33.90 31.16 4.13
N LEU A 626 -32.78 30.44 4.31
CA LEU A 626 -31.46 30.88 3.82
C LEU A 626 -31.37 30.85 2.28
N ASP A 627 -32.07 29.92 1.61
CA ASP A 627 -32.11 29.86 0.15
C ASP A 627 -32.79 31.11 -0.45
N GLY A 628 -33.82 31.61 0.24
CA GLY A 628 -34.60 32.77 -0.19
C GLY A 628 -33.96 34.13 0.11
N MET A 629 -32.90 34.18 0.92
CA MET A 629 -32.23 35.42 1.32
C MET A 629 -31.36 35.99 0.20
N SER A 630 -31.30 37.32 0.12
CA SER A 630 -30.32 38.01 -0.72
C SER A 630 -28.89 37.88 -0.18
N ASP A 631 -27.88 38.15 -1.02
CA ASP A 631 -26.46 37.98 -0.64
C ASP A 631 -26.06 38.75 0.61
N TRP A 632 -26.61 39.95 0.82
CA TRP A 632 -26.30 40.76 2.00
C TRP A 632 -26.99 40.24 3.27
N GLU A 633 -28.22 39.71 3.17
CA GLU A 633 -28.92 39.08 4.30
C GLU A 633 -28.20 37.81 4.74
N ARG A 634 -27.74 37.00 3.77
CA ARG A 634 -26.92 35.81 4.05
C ARG A 634 -25.58 36.20 4.70
N ALA A 635 -24.92 37.24 4.20
CA ALA A 635 -23.69 37.73 4.80
C ALA A 635 -23.90 38.21 6.25
N GLU A 636 -25.01 38.91 6.54
CA GLU A 636 -25.36 39.32 7.90
C GLU A 636 -25.64 38.12 8.81
N HIS A 637 -26.34 37.11 8.30
CA HIS A 637 -26.55 35.85 9.01
C HIS A 637 -25.21 35.18 9.36
N PHE A 638 -24.34 34.97 8.37
CA PHE A 638 -23.01 34.38 8.60
C PHE A 638 -22.16 35.20 9.56
N GLU A 639 -22.21 36.53 9.50
CA GLU A 639 -21.49 37.40 10.44
C GLU A 639 -22.03 37.26 11.87
N ALA A 640 -23.36 37.15 12.03
CA ALA A 640 -23.98 36.93 13.33
C ALA A 640 -23.56 35.58 13.92
N VAL A 641 -23.60 34.50 13.12
CA VAL A 641 -23.14 33.17 13.56
C VAL A 641 -21.64 33.19 13.85
N ALA A 642 -20.83 33.84 13.01
CA ALA A 642 -19.38 33.99 13.22
C ALA A 642 -19.06 34.75 14.53
N LYS A 643 -19.88 35.74 14.90
CA LYS A 643 -19.73 36.48 16.15
C LYS A 643 -20.04 35.62 17.38
N GLU A 644 -21.05 34.76 17.31
CA GLU A 644 -21.38 33.85 18.41
C GLU A 644 -20.37 32.70 18.52
N THR A 645 -20.06 32.03 17.41
CA THR A 645 -19.06 30.95 17.35
C THR A 645 -17.65 31.44 17.70
N GLY A 646 -17.28 32.66 17.32
CA GLY A 646 -15.99 33.26 17.65
C GLY A 646 -15.76 33.53 19.15
N LYS A 647 -16.81 33.42 19.99
CA LYS A 647 -16.75 33.47 21.46
C LYS A 647 -16.60 32.11 22.11
N LYS A 648 -16.81 31.00 21.37
CA LYS A 648 -16.67 29.65 21.92
C LYS A 648 -15.25 29.45 22.44
N LYS A 649 -15.17 28.82 23.60
CA LYS A 649 -13.93 28.44 24.27
C LYS A 649 -14.04 26.97 24.65
N MET A 650 -12.94 26.43 25.17
CA MET A 650 -12.96 25.17 25.91
C MET A 650 -14.03 25.21 27.01
N LEU A 651 -14.71 24.09 27.23
CA LEU A 651 -15.71 23.97 28.30
C LEU A 651 -15.05 24.02 29.69
N ASP A 652 -15.86 24.32 30.71
CA ASP A 652 -15.47 24.02 32.09
C ASP A 652 -15.37 22.50 32.31
N LEU A 653 -14.67 22.06 33.35
CA LEU A 653 -14.56 20.63 33.68
C LEU A 653 -15.94 20.03 33.90
N ILE A 654 -16.20 18.88 33.27
CA ILE A 654 -17.51 18.25 33.29
C ILE A 654 -17.71 17.50 34.60
N ASP A 655 -18.71 17.92 35.38
CA ASP A 655 -19.19 17.17 36.54
C ASP A 655 -20.37 16.26 36.12
N PHE A 656 -20.13 14.94 36.10
CA PHE A 656 -21.14 13.95 35.72
C PHE A 656 -22.21 13.75 36.81
N GLU A 657 -22.01 14.24 38.03
CA GLU A 657 -23.01 14.22 39.11
C GLU A 657 -23.93 15.46 39.09
N GLU A 658 -23.50 16.56 38.46
CA GLU A 658 -24.29 17.79 38.32
C GLU A 658 -25.39 17.61 37.26
N GLU A 659 -26.60 18.06 37.58
CA GLU A 659 -27.74 18.07 36.66
C GLU A 659 -27.45 19.05 35.51
N HIS A 660 -27.38 18.54 34.28
CA HIS A 660 -27.02 19.32 33.10
C HIS A 660 -28.26 19.75 32.34
N GLU A 661 -28.49 21.06 32.26
CA GLU A 661 -29.47 21.63 31.35
C GLU A 661 -28.96 21.47 29.91
N ALA A 662 -29.49 20.47 29.21
CA ALA A 662 -29.26 20.34 27.77
C ALA A 662 -29.77 21.60 27.07
N GLY A 663 -28.96 22.14 26.16
CA GLY A 663 -29.39 23.26 25.31
C GLY A 663 -30.60 22.88 24.46
N ASP A 664 -31.33 23.88 23.98
CA ASP A 664 -32.43 23.66 23.04
C ASP A 664 -31.91 22.89 21.81
N PRO A 665 -32.54 21.76 21.44
CA PRO A 665 -32.17 21.02 20.24
C PRO A 665 -32.27 21.89 18.99
N LEU A 666 -31.38 21.68 18.02
CA LEU A 666 -31.49 22.33 16.71
C LEU A 666 -32.79 21.90 16.02
N GLU A 667 -33.47 22.86 15.40
CA GLU A 667 -34.68 22.60 14.63
C GLU A 667 -34.34 22.40 13.15
N PHE A 668 -34.67 21.21 12.63
CA PHE A 668 -34.53 20.88 11.20
C PHE A 668 -35.90 20.86 10.54
N LYS A 669 -36.21 21.89 9.75
CA LYS A 669 -37.48 22.02 9.01
C LYS A 669 -37.27 21.66 7.54
N ASP A 670 -38.26 21.00 6.94
CA ASP A 670 -38.33 20.72 5.50
C ASP A 670 -37.11 19.92 4.93
N VAL A 671 -36.39 19.21 5.79
CA VAL A 671 -35.20 18.41 5.42
C VAL A 671 -35.51 17.26 4.47
N ASP A 672 -36.76 16.80 4.40
CA ASP A 672 -37.21 15.82 3.40
C ASP A 672 -37.06 16.28 1.95
N THR A 673 -36.93 17.59 1.73
CA THR A 673 -36.68 18.17 0.41
C THR A 673 -35.23 18.57 0.18
N ALA A 674 -34.33 18.42 1.17
CA ALA A 674 -32.92 18.80 1.07
C ALA A 674 -32.23 18.29 -0.22
N TRP A 675 -32.55 17.07 -0.65
CA TRP A 675 -31.96 16.42 -1.81
C TRP A 675 -32.15 17.19 -3.12
N ASN A 676 -33.22 17.99 -3.22
CA ASN A 676 -33.51 18.80 -4.41
C ASN A 676 -32.89 20.21 -4.37
N ARG A 677 -32.22 20.57 -3.26
CA ARG A 677 -31.57 21.88 -3.02
C ARG A 677 -30.04 21.79 -2.98
N ALA A 678 -29.47 20.65 -3.37
CA ALA A 678 -28.02 20.46 -3.40
C ALA A 678 -27.38 21.26 -4.54
N ASP A 679 -26.51 22.20 -4.18
CA ASP A 679 -25.79 23.08 -5.09
C ASP A 679 -24.31 22.70 -5.18
N ARG A 680 -23.79 22.55 -6.40
CA ARG A 680 -22.35 22.37 -6.64
C ARG A 680 -21.59 23.67 -6.34
N LEU A 681 -20.71 23.61 -5.35
CA LEU A 681 -19.95 24.74 -4.81
C LEU A 681 -18.59 24.92 -5.53
N THR A 682 -17.83 23.84 -5.73
CA THR A 682 -16.56 23.86 -6.48
C THR A 682 -16.74 23.34 -7.91
N ARG A 683 -15.96 23.86 -8.87
CA ARG A 683 -16.13 23.60 -10.31
C ARG A 683 -14.81 23.47 -11.08
N PHE A 684 -13.73 23.08 -10.41
CA PHE A 684 -12.39 23.00 -11.00
C PHE A 684 -11.88 21.56 -10.97
N GLU A 685 -10.93 21.24 -11.85
CA GLU A 685 -10.26 19.95 -11.88
C GLU A 685 -9.33 19.85 -10.66
N GLY A 686 -9.68 19.01 -9.70
CA GLY A 686 -8.87 18.82 -8.50
C GLY A 686 -9.57 18.08 -7.38
N ALA A 687 -9.90 16.81 -7.60
CA ALA A 687 -10.57 15.90 -6.67
C ALA A 687 -10.38 16.29 -5.18
N GLU A 688 -11.39 16.96 -4.63
CA GLU A 688 -11.34 17.54 -3.31
C GLU A 688 -11.34 16.44 -2.24
N SER A 689 -10.63 16.65 -1.13
CA SER A 689 -10.46 15.73 0.00
C SER A 689 -10.26 16.51 1.31
N ASP A 690 -10.23 15.83 2.47
CA ASP A 690 -10.07 16.44 3.80
C ASP A 690 -10.99 17.67 4.01
N LEU A 691 -12.29 17.49 3.77
CA LEU A 691 -13.27 18.58 3.76
C LEU A 691 -13.52 19.13 5.17
N LEU A 692 -13.62 20.46 5.27
CA LEU A 692 -13.92 21.19 6.50
C LEU A 692 -14.82 22.40 6.22
N LEU A 693 -15.83 22.61 7.07
CA LEU A 693 -16.68 23.80 7.08
C LEU A 693 -16.32 24.65 8.31
N SER A 694 -16.15 25.96 8.11
CA SER A 694 -16.04 26.91 9.23
C SER A 694 -17.29 26.81 10.12
N PRO A 695 -17.20 27.01 11.44
CA PRO A 695 -18.36 26.90 12.33
C PRO A 695 -19.55 27.77 11.91
N ALA A 696 -19.27 28.97 11.37
CA ALA A 696 -20.29 29.89 10.89
C ALA A 696 -20.95 29.51 9.55
N GLY A 697 -20.47 28.47 8.86
CA GLY A 697 -20.89 28.13 7.52
C GLY A 697 -20.40 29.08 6.41
N ASP A 698 -19.52 30.04 6.74
CA ASP A 698 -19.11 31.14 5.85
C ASP A 698 -17.91 30.80 4.93
N ALA A 699 -17.19 29.71 5.22
CA ALA A 699 -16.03 29.27 4.45
C ALA A 699 -15.86 27.75 4.42
N VAL A 700 -15.42 27.26 3.27
CA VAL A 700 -15.12 25.84 3.04
C VAL A 700 -13.63 25.67 2.78
N MET A 701 -13.04 24.63 3.38
CA MET A 701 -11.63 24.28 3.23
C MET A 701 -11.48 22.82 2.80
N PHE A 702 -10.55 22.53 1.90
CA PHE A 702 -10.33 21.19 1.35
C PHE A 702 -8.91 21.05 0.78
N SER A 703 -8.37 19.83 0.85
CA SER A 703 -7.12 19.42 0.21
C SER A 703 -7.41 19.01 -1.24
N ALA A 704 -6.66 19.52 -2.20
CA ALA A 704 -6.88 19.25 -3.63
C ALA A 704 -5.61 19.48 -4.45
N ASP A 705 -5.55 18.91 -5.65
CA ASP A 705 -4.62 19.34 -6.71
C ASP A 705 -5.37 20.20 -7.72
N VAL A 706 -5.19 21.51 -7.65
CA VAL A 706 -5.94 22.46 -8.48
C VAL A 706 -4.97 23.14 -9.44
N ASP A 707 -5.29 23.11 -10.73
CA ASP A 707 -4.47 23.70 -11.81
C ASP A 707 -3.00 23.19 -11.79
N GLY A 708 -2.80 21.90 -11.45
CA GLY A 708 -1.48 21.27 -11.33
C GLY A 708 -0.71 21.65 -10.07
N THR A 709 -1.41 22.18 -9.06
CA THR A 709 -0.81 22.57 -7.79
C THR A 709 -1.55 22.00 -6.59
N SER A 710 -0.88 21.10 -5.86
CA SER A 710 -1.44 20.46 -4.68
C SER A 710 -1.37 21.36 -3.43
N GLY A 711 -2.44 21.41 -2.64
CA GLY A 711 -2.51 22.27 -1.47
C GLY A 711 -3.83 22.18 -0.72
N LEU A 712 -3.87 22.81 0.45
CA LEU A 712 -5.10 23.17 1.14
C LEU A 712 -5.65 24.45 0.54
N TYR A 713 -6.91 24.43 0.12
CA TYR A 713 -7.62 25.56 -0.46
C TYR A 713 -8.75 26.00 0.46
N ARG A 714 -9.12 27.27 0.33
CA ARG A 714 -10.28 27.88 0.99
C ARG A 714 -11.12 28.61 -0.05
N VAL A 715 -12.43 28.44 0.03
CA VAL A 715 -13.44 29.26 -0.67
C VAL A 715 -14.42 29.82 0.36
N ASP A 716 -15.19 30.83 -0.01
CA ASP A 716 -16.31 31.27 0.83
C ASP A 716 -17.54 30.34 0.68
N ALA A 717 -18.60 30.62 1.44
CA ALA A 717 -19.86 29.88 1.42
C ALA A 717 -20.56 29.81 0.06
N MET A 718 -20.15 30.63 -0.91
CA MET A 718 -20.69 30.63 -2.28
C MET A 718 -19.77 29.92 -3.28
N GLY A 719 -18.64 29.37 -2.82
CA GLY A 719 -17.63 28.75 -3.68
C GLY A 719 -16.73 29.76 -4.38
N GLU A 720 -16.79 31.03 -3.98
CA GLU A 720 -16.00 32.11 -4.57
C GLU A 720 -14.71 32.37 -3.75
N ASN A 721 -13.90 33.32 -4.23
CA ASN A 721 -12.72 33.82 -3.52
C ASN A 721 -11.69 32.73 -3.13
N ARG A 722 -11.47 31.77 -4.03
CA ARG A 722 -10.51 30.67 -3.86
C ARG A 722 -9.11 31.18 -3.47
N LYS A 723 -8.61 30.69 -2.35
CA LYS A 723 -7.28 31.02 -1.81
C LYS A 723 -6.54 29.73 -1.44
N ARG A 724 -5.32 29.57 -1.95
CA ARG A 724 -4.40 28.50 -1.53
C ARG A 724 -3.77 28.86 -0.19
N LEU A 725 -3.87 27.97 0.79
CA LEU A 725 -3.36 28.15 2.14
C LEU A 725 -2.01 27.43 2.37
N THR A 726 -1.75 26.33 1.66
CA THR A 726 -0.49 25.55 1.79
C THR A 726 0.09 25.18 0.43
N THR A 727 1.39 24.88 0.38
CA THR A 727 2.11 24.48 -0.85
C THR A 727 2.06 22.97 -1.14
N SER A 728 1.43 22.19 -0.26
CA SER A 728 1.33 20.73 -0.34
C SER A 728 -0.02 20.28 0.19
N SER A 729 -0.54 19.16 -0.33
CA SER A 729 -1.73 18.50 0.24
C SER A 729 -1.53 18.22 1.72
N VAL A 730 -2.63 18.26 2.45
CA VAL A 730 -2.71 18.03 3.88
C VAL A 730 -3.56 16.79 4.15
N SER A 731 -3.53 16.30 5.39
CA SER A 731 -4.37 15.22 5.90
C SER A 731 -4.71 15.49 7.37
N ASN A 732 -5.75 14.83 7.91
CA ASN A 732 -6.20 15.00 9.31
C ASN A 732 -6.44 16.49 9.64
N LEU A 733 -7.24 17.15 8.79
CA LEU A 733 -7.57 18.56 8.93
C LEU A 733 -8.61 18.77 10.04
N GLU A 734 -8.25 19.55 11.05
CA GLU A 734 -9.11 19.93 12.18
C GLU A 734 -9.09 21.45 12.40
N GLN A 735 -10.08 21.97 13.12
CA GLN A 735 -10.16 23.39 13.50
C GLN A 735 -10.41 23.59 14.98
N SER A 736 -9.97 24.74 15.51
CA SER A 736 -10.26 25.15 16.89
C SER A 736 -11.76 25.39 17.10
N PRO A 737 -12.28 25.31 18.35
CA PRO A 737 -13.70 25.55 18.64
C PRO A 737 -14.25 26.90 18.15
N ASP A 738 -13.38 27.91 18.05
CA ASP A 738 -13.72 29.24 17.54
C ASP A 738 -13.51 29.42 16.03
N GLY A 739 -13.08 28.36 15.33
CA GLY A 739 -12.84 28.34 13.88
C GLY A 739 -11.64 29.16 13.39
N LYS A 740 -10.80 29.70 14.29
CA LYS A 740 -9.72 30.63 13.90
C LYS A 740 -8.40 29.94 13.53
N THR A 741 -8.14 28.75 14.06
CA THR A 741 -6.89 28.00 13.85
C THR A 741 -7.17 26.64 13.24
N LEU A 742 -6.40 26.27 12.22
CA LEU A 742 -6.40 24.95 11.61
C LEU A 742 -5.21 24.14 12.10
N SER A 743 -5.42 22.84 12.31
CA SER A 743 -4.38 21.85 12.60
C SER A 743 -4.42 20.75 11.53
N TYR A 744 -3.27 20.25 11.12
CA TYR A 744 -3.18 19.25 10.05
C TYR A 744 -1.83 18.53 10.06
N VAL A 745 -1.76 17.43 9.34
CA VAL A 745 -0.53 16.68 9.06
C VAL A 745 -0.09 16.90 7.61
N SER A 746 1.20 17.18 7.41
CA SER A 746 1.81 17.29 6.09
C SER A 746 3.24 16.75 6.14
N GLY A 747 3.57 15.82 5.23
CA GLY A 747 4.92 15.22 5.14
C GLY A 747 5.36 14.53 6.43
N GLY A 748 4.42 13.93 7.18
CA GLY A 748 4.70 13.27 8.46
C GLY A 748 4.92 14.22 9.65
N THR A 749 4.53 15.49 9.52
CA THR A 749 4.70 16.51 10.57
C THR A 749 3.38 17.18 10.93
N ALA A 750 3.12 17.38 12.22
CA ALA A 750 1.99 18.16 12.71
C ALA A 750 2.24 19.66 12.53
N ARG A 751 1.22 20.38 12.06
CA ARG A 751 1.31 21.80 11.75
C ARG A 751 0.03 22.53 12.12
N THR A 752 0.15 23.84 12.35
CA THR A 752 -1.00 24.74 12.52
C THR A 752 -0.90 25.94 11.59
N LEU A 753 -2.03 26.54 11.23
CA LEU A 753 -2.09 27.85 10.56
C LEU A 753 -3.38 28.60 10.90
N PRO A 754 -3.45 29.94 10.74
CA PRO A 754 -4.71 30.67 10.79
C PRO A 754 -5.67 30.24 9.67
N SER A 755 -6.97 30.11 9.97
CA SER A 755 -7.99 29.65 8.99
C SER A 755 -8.17 30.59 7.80
N LYS A 756 -7.87 31.89 7.96
CA LYS A 756 -7.89 32.89 6.87
C LYS A 756 -6.57 32.96 6.08
N GLY A 757 -5.59 32.11 6.40
CA GLY A 757 -4.26 32.07 5.80
C GLY A 757 -3.21 32.91 6.54
N GLY A 758 -1.94 32.54 6.39
CA GLY A 758 -0.80 33.11 7.10
C GLY A 758 0.39 32.16 7.08
N SER A 759 1.39 32.39 7.93
CA SER A 759 2.52 31.45 8.09
C SER A 759 2.08 30.20 8.84
N SER A 760 2.40 29.03 8.30
CA SER A 760 2.24 27.76 9.03
C SER A 760 3.29 27.63 10.12
N LYS A 761 2.88 27.20 11.32
CA LYS A 761 3.79 26.80 12.40
C LYS A 761 3.94 25.28 12.39
N THR A 762 5.17 24.79 12.43
CA THR A 762 5.44 23.34 12.60
C THR A 762 5.52 23.02 14.08
N ILE A 763 4.81 21.98 14.50
CA ILE A 763 4.89 21.45 15.87
C ILE A 763 5.97 20.36 15.86
N GLY A 764 7.20 20.75 16.22
CA GLY A 764 8.35 19.86 16.14
C GLY A 764 8.25 18.72 17.15
N ILE A 765 8.27 17.47 16.70
CA ILE A 765 8.30 16.30 17.59
C ILE A 765 9.76 15.90 17.80
N ASP A 766 10.30 16.18 18.99
CA ASP A 766 11.68 15.90 19.41
C ASP A 766 11.78 14.59 20.23
N ALA A 767 11.04 13.58 19.80
CA ALA A 767 11.01 12.27 20.46
C ALA A 767 11.86 11.22 19.72
N VAL A 768 12.50 10.37 20.51
CA VAL A 768 13.18 9.16 20.06
C VAL A 768 12.59 8.00 20.82
N THR A 769 12.08 6.99 20.11
CA THR A 769 11.67 5.73 20.72
C THR A 769 12.74 4.68 20.53
N GLU A 770 12.84 3.77 21.51
CA GLU A 770 13.50 2.49 21.31
C GLU A 770 12.47 1.52 20.73
N ILE A 771 12.85 0.81 19.68
CA ILE A 771 12.03 -0.20 19.02
C ILE A 771 12.62 -1.54 19.38
N ILE A 772 11.84 -2.39 20.04
CA ILE A 772 12.18 -3.80 20.17
C ILE A 772 11.66 -4.49 18.91
N VAL A 773 12.55 -4.96 18.04
CA VAL A 773 12.18 -5.44 16.70
C VAL A 773 11.16 -6.58 16.79
N ALA A 774 11.37 -7.53 17.71
CA ALA A 774 10.45 -8.65 17.90
C ALA A 774 9.04 -8.19 18.29
N ASP A 775 8.93 -7.18 19.15
CA ASP A 775 7.65 -6.66 19.64
C ASP A 775 6.94 -5.83 18.56
N GLU A 776 7.69 -5.03 17.78
CA GLU A 776 7.15 -4.36 16.58
C GLU A 776 6.59 -5.38 15.58
N GLN A 777 7.35 -6.43 15.25
CA GLN A 777 6.89 -7.43 14.28
C GLN A 777 5.70 -8.20 14.83
N ALA A 778 5.66 -8.49 16.13
CA ALA A 778 4.51 -9.11 16.78
C ALA A 778 3.26 -8.22 16.65
N GLN A 779 3.34 -6.93 16.99
CA GLN A 779 2.20 -6.03 16.84
C GLN A 779 1.76 -5.90 15.39
N LYS A 780 2.69 -5.70 14.45
CA LYS A 780 2.36 -5.56 13.03
C LYS A 780 1.64 -6.79 12.50
N PHE A 781 2.10 -7.96 12.93
CA PHE A 781 1.51 -9.23 12.52
C PHE A 781 0.11 -9.40 13.12
N ASP A 782 -0.05 -9.12 14.41
CA ASP A 782 -1.34 -9.23 15.12
C ASP A 782 -2.38 -8.27 14.50
N GLU A 783 -2.00 -7.02 14.22
CA GLU A 783 -2.83 -6.05 13.52
C GLU A 783 -3.19 -6.54 12.10
N THR A 784 -2.23 -7.06 11.35
CA THR A 784 -2.43 -7.59 9.99
C THR A 784 -3.42 -8.77 9.99
N SER A 785 -3.20 -9.76 10.85
CA SER A 785 -4.06 -10.94 10.99
C SER A 785 -5.49 -10.55 11.36
N ARG A 786 -5.63 -9.69 12.37
CA ARG A 786 -6.93 -9.25 12.90
C ARG A 786 -7.72 -8.47 11.86
N LEU A 787 -7.09 -7.49 11.20
CA LEU A 787 -7.76 -6.68 10.19
C LEU A 787 -8.05 -7.49 8.92
N PHE A 788 -7.14 -8.34 8.46
CA PHE A 788 -7.41 -9.19 7.30
C PHE A 788 -8.58 -10.15 7.57
N GLY A 789 -8.58 -10.85 8.71
CA GLY A 789 -9.66 -11.77 9.09
C GLY A 789 -11.02 -11.09 9.26
N ARG A 790 -11.06 -9.85 9.76
CA ARG A 790 -12.31 -9.08 9.89
C ARG A 790 -12.93 -8.73 8.53
N TRP A 791 -12.07 -8.40 7.56
CA TRP A 791 -12.47 -7.78 6.31
C TRP A 791 -12.49 -8.75 5.11
N PHE A 792 -11.89 -9.93 5.19
CA PHE A 792 -11.84 -10.86 4.07
C PHE A 792 -13.25 -11.20 3.55
N TYR A 793 -13.42 -11.17 2.22
CA TYR A 793 -14.75 -11.23 1.59
C TYR A 793 -15.58 -12.48 1.94
N HIS A 794 -14.90 -13.60 2.23
CA HIS A 794 -15.57 -14.86 2.52
C HIS A 794 -15.74 -15.01 4.04
N PRO A 795 -16.99 -15.07 4.56
CA PRO A 795 -17.27 -14.92 5.99
C PRO A 795 -16.70 -16.05 6.88
N ASP A 796 -16.40 -17.23 6.31
CA ASP A 796 -15.78 -18.35 7.02
C ASP A 796 -14.30 -18.55 6.64
N MET A 797 -13.66 -17.56 6.02
CA MET A 797 -12.27 -17.63 5.55
C MET A 797 -12.01 -18.80 4.57
N LYS A 798 -12.99 -19.15 3.72
CA LYS A 798 -12.97 -20.34 2.85
C LYS A 798 -12.81 -21.65 3.64
N GLY A 799 -13.40 -21.70 4.84
CA GLY A 799 -13.38 -22.86 5.75
C GLY A 799 -12.07 -23.04 6.52
N LEU A 800 -11.21 -22.03 6.58
CA LEU A 800 -9.93 -22.07 7.28
C LEU A 800 -10.07 -21.73 8.77
N ASP A 801 -9.29 -22.41 9.61
CA ASP A 801 -9.10 -22.01 11.02
C ASP A 801 -8.12 -20.83 11.09
N TRP A 802 -8.64 -19.63 10.88
CA TRP A 802 -7.84 -18.41 10.78
C TRP A 802 -7.06 -18.09 12.06
N GLU A 803 -7.62 -18.39 13.23
CA GLU A 803 -6.95 -18.17 14.50
C GLU A 803 -5.72 -19.08 14.62
N ALA A 804 -5.87 -20.37 14.32
CA ALA A 804 -4.77 -21.32 14.36
C ALA A 804 -3.70 -21.04 13.29
N ILE A 805 -4.09 -20.62 12.07
CA ILE A 805 -3.16 -20.15 11.03
C ILE A 805 -2.38 -18.94 11.54
N SER A 806 -3.08 -17.93 12.03
CA SER A 806 -2.46 -16.68 12.51
C SER A 806 -1.45 -16.96 13.60
N LYS A 807 -1.79 -17.82 14.56
CA LYS A 807 -0.88 -18.23 15.63
C LYS A 807 0.40 -18.88 15.09
N ALA A 808 0.30 -19.77 14.10
CA ALA A 808 1.45 -20.45 13.51
C ALA A 808 2.41 -19.46 12.82
N TYR A 809 1.88 -18.52 12.04
CA TYR A 809 2.69 -17.53 11.32
C TYR A 809 3.25 -16.42 12.23
N ARG A 810 2.60 -16.14 13.36
CA ARG A 810 3.05 -15.12 14.33
C ARG A 810 4.45 -15.41 14.85
N GLU A 811 4.72 -16.66 15.23
CA GLU A 811 6.04 -17.07 15.74
C GLU A 811 7.15 -16.78 14.73
N GLN A 812 6.89 -17.07 13.46
CA GLN A 812 7.83 -16.81 12.38
C GLN A 812 8.00 -15.30 12.12
N ALA A 813 6.91 -14.54 12.09
CA ALA A 813 6.93 -13.10 11.88
C ALA A 813 7.75 -12.37 12.96
N THR A 814 7.60 -12.75 14.23
CA THR A 814 8.37 -12.21 15.37
C THR A 814 9.87 -12.50 15.27
N SER A 815 10.28 -13.54 14.55
CA SER A 815 11.70 -13.89 14.35
C SER A 815 12.40 -13.10 13.24
N THR A 816 11.62 -12.44 12.36
CA THR A 816 12.14 -11.66 11.22
C THR A 816 12.84 -10.39 11.67
N ARG A 817 13.82 -9.92 10.88
CA ARG A 817 14.64 -8.75 11.19
C ARG A 817 14.53 -7.64 10.17
N THR A 818 14.12 -7.93 8.94
CA THR A 818 13.92 -6.93 7.90
C THR A 818 12.44 -6.81 7.49
N PRO A 819 12.00 -5.67 6.95
CA PRO A 819 10.66 -5.54 6.36
C PRO A 819 10.40 -6.57 5.26
N GLN A 820 11.40 -6.93 4.45
CA GLN A 820 11.29 -7.89 3.36
C GLN A 820 11.02 -9.31 3.88
N GLU A 821 11.69 -9.71 4.96
CA GLU A 821 11.43 -10.98 5.66
C GLU A 821 10.01 -11.02 6.21
N PHE A 822 9.60 -9.98 6.93
CA PHE A 822 8.25 -9.85 7.48
C PHE A 822 7.18 -9.93 6.40
N ASN A 823 7.36 -9.17 5.32
CA ASN A 823 6.43 -9.13 4.19
C ASN A 823 6.31 -10.51 3.52
N ARG A 824 7.39 -11.30 3.46
CA ARG A 824 7.35 -12.67 2.93
C ARG A 824 6.56 -13.61 3.86
N VAL A 825 6.72 -13.50 5.18
CA VAL A 825 5.92 -14.28 6.15
C VAL A 825 4.43 -13.99 6.01
N VAL A 826 4.05 -12.71 5.98
CA VAL A 826 2.66 -12.30 5.79
C VAL A 826 2.13 -12.73 4.40
N GLY A 827 2.95 -12.62 3.35
CA GLY A 827 2.59 -13.07 2.01
C GLY A 827 2.26 -14.57 1.96
N MET A 828 3.01 -15.40 2.69
CA MET A 828 2.69 -16.83 2.83
C MET A 828 1.38 -17.07 3.57
N MET A 829 1.12 -16.34 4.65
CA MET A 829 -0.15 -16.42 5.38
C MET A 829 -1.34 -16.04 4.50
N PHE A 830 -1.20 -15.04 3.61
CA PHE A 830 -2.25 -14.73 2.63
C PHE A 830 -2.41 -15.80 1.56
N GLY A 831 -1.35 -16.54 1.27
CA GLY A 831 -1.36 -17.74 0.44
C GLY A 831 -2.31 -18.83 0.94
N GLU A 832 -2.41 -18.97 2.27
CA GLU A 832 -3.34 -19.90 2.95
C GLU A 832 -4.79 -19.60 2.56
N ALA A 833 -5.19 -18.33 2.64
CA ALA A 833 -6.53 -17.85 2.30
C ALA A 833 -6.87 -18.01 0.80
N ASP A 834 -5.85 -18.18 -0.04
CA ASP A 834 -5.95 -18.38 -1.49
C ASP A 834 -6.95 -17.41 -2.15
N GLY A 835 -6.84 -16.13 -1.81
CA GLY A 835 -7.65 -15.05 -2.39
C GLY A 835 -6.82 -14.14 -3.28
N SER A 836 -7.43 -13.60 -4.33
CA SER A 836 -6.89 -12.52 -5.14
C SER A 836 -6.83 -11.21 -4.37
N HIS A 837 -6.09 -10.25 -4.92
CA HIS A 837 -5.92 -8.91 -4.34
C HIS A 837 -5.36 -8.90 -2.91
N THR A 838 -4.63 -9.93 -2.51
CA THR A 838 -3.89 -9.98 -1.24
C THR A 838 -2.45 -9.48 -1.43
N GLY A 839 -1.80 -9.04 -0.35
CA GLY A 839 -0.41 -8.59 -0.40
C GLY A 839 -0.05 -7.55 0.65
N ILE A 840 1.25 -7.41 0.90
CA ILE A 840 1.85 -6.43 1.80
C ILE A 840 3.09 -5.83 1.15
N TYR A 841 3.28 -4.52 1.29
CA TYR A 841 4.39 -3.78 0.69
C TYR A 841 4.82 -2.63 1.60
N GLY A 842 6.08 -2.19 1.53
CA GLY A 842 6.59 -1.07 2.34
C GLY A 842 7.27 -1.51 3.64
N GLY A 843 7.24 -0.64 4.66
CA GLY A 843 7.87 -0.85 5.98
C GLY A 843 9.29 -0.28 6.14
N GLY A 844 9.82 0.37 5.10
CA GLY A 844 11.08 1.14 5.15
C GLY A 844 12.33 0.30 5.40
N GLY A 845 13.00 -0.15 4.35
CA GLY A 845 14.43 -0.52 4.39
C GLY A 845 15.32 0.68 4.05
N PHE A 846 16.63 0.53 4.16
CA PHE A 846 17.62 1.48 3.63
C PHE A 846 17.30 1.81 2.17
N SER A 847 16.98 3.06 1.88
CA SER A 847 16.70 3.54 0.52
C SER A 847 17.70 4.61 0.16
N THR A 848 18.81 4.22 -0.46
CA THR A 848 19.67 5.18 -1.16
C THR A 848 18.98 5.68 -2.41
N THR A 849 19.17 6.96 -2.71
CA THR A 849 18.73 7.53 -3.99
C THR A 849 19.49 6.83 -5.12
N SER A 850 18.78 6.17 -6.03
CA SER A 850 19.36 5.63 -7.26
C SER A 850 19.67 6.75 -8.24
N ASP A 851 20.74 6.61 -9.03
CA ASP A 851 20.97 7.47 -10.20
C ASP A 851 19.94 7.11 -11.28
N PRO A 852 19.02 8.01 -11.66
CA PRO A 852 17.97 7.67 -12.60
C PRO A 852 18.52 7.50 -14.01
N ILE A 853 18.13 6.41 -14.68
CA ILE A 853 18.50 6.15 -16.08
C ILE A 853 17.62 6.97 -17.03
N GLY A 854 18.25 7.58 -18.04
CA GLY A 854 17.57 8.24 -19.15
C GLY A 854 17.37 7.32 -20.35
N TYR A 855 16.18 7.33 -20.95
CA TYR A 855 15.83 6.51 -22.11
C TYR A 855 15.62 7.37 -23.35
N LEU A 856 16.25 6.98 -24.47
CA LEU A 856 16.20 7.72 -25.74
C LEU A 856 15.00 7.33 -26.62
N GLY A 857 14.34 6.20 -26.32
CA GLY A 857 13.28 5.66 -27.17
C GLY A 857 13.78 4.82 -28.33
N ILE A 858 14.90 4.12 -28.14
CA ILE A 858 15.53 3.27 -29.16
C ILE A 858 15.68 1.85 -28.66
N ARG A 859 15.81 0.90 -29.58
CA ARG A 859 16.40 -0.42 -29.28
C ARG A 859 17.75 -0.49 -29.95
N THR A 860 18.70 -1.14 -29.27
CA THR A 860 20.07 -1.26 -29.75
C THR A 860 20.55 -2.70 -29.71
N ARG A 861 21.63 -2.96 -30.44
CA ARG A 861 22.42 -4.18 -30.34
C ARG A 861 23.89 -3.81 -30.25
N PRO A 862 24.71 -4.49 -29.42
CA PRO A 862 26.14 -4.23 -29.37
C PRO A 862 26.81 -4.62 -30.70
N VAL A 863 27.72 -3.77 -31.18
CA VAL A 863 28.56 -3.99 -32.36
C VAL A 863 29.97 -3.46 -32.08
N ALA A 864 30.96 -3.78 -32.93
CA ALA A 864 32.29 -3.18 -32.80
C ALA A 864 32.19 -1.64 -32.81
N GLY A 865 32.82 -0.99 -31.83
CA GLY A 865 32.83 0.47 -31.67
C GLY A 865 31.64 1.08 -30.93
N GLY A 866 30.59 0.32 -30.60
CA GLY A 866 29.45 0.88 -29.86
C GLY A 866 28.13 0.11 -29.91
N TYR A 867 27.02 0.84 -29.81
CA TYR A 867 25.67 0.29 -29.87
C TYR A 867 24.97 0.73 -31.17
N GLU A 868 24.68 -0.22 -32.05
CA GLU A 868 23.91 0.01 -33.27
C GLU A 868 22.43 0.21 -32.91
N VAL A 869 21.84 1.31 -33.38
CA VAL A 869 20.40 1.57 -33.30
C VAL A 869 19.69 0.65 -34.28
N ILE A 870 18.87 -0.27 -33.78
CA ILE A 870 18.09 -1.20 -34.62
C ILE A 870 16.62 -0.78 -34.73
N GLU A 871 16.14 0.07 -33.82
CA GLU A 871 14.78 0.59 -33.81
C GLU A 871 14.76 1.98 -33.16
N VAL A 872 13.93 2.87 -33.70
CA VAL A 872 13.62 4.18 -33.11
C VAL A 872 12.11 4.25 -32.96
N LEU A 873 11.63 4.39 -31.73
CA LEU A 873 10.21 4.49 -31.46
C LEU A 873 9.67 5.85 -31.94
N PRO A 874 8.52 5.88 -32.62
CA PRO A 874 7.87 7.13 -33.01
C PRO A 874 7.60 8.06 -31.82
N GLN A 875 7.74 9.37 -32.04
CA GLN A 875 7.54 10.42 -31.03
C GLN A 875 8.47 10.35 -29.81
N SER A 876 9.51 9.52 -29.86
CA SER A 876 10.52 9.47 -28.82
C SER A 876 11.50 10.65 -28.89
N PRO A 877 12.31 10.87 -27.84
CA PRO A 877 13.41 11.83 -27.91
C PRO A 877 14.33 11.64 -29.13
N ALA A 878 14.55 10.40 -29.56
CA ALA A 878 15.35 10.05 -30.71
C ALA A 878 14.63 10.18 -32.07
N ASP A 879 13.35 10.52 -32.12
CA ASP A 879 12.55 10.71 -33.35
C ASP A 879 12.27 12.20 -33.66
N HIS A 880 12.63 13.13 -32.76
CA HIS A 880 12.42 14.56 -33.01
C HIS A 880 13.44 15.13 -34.02
N GLU A 881 13.02 16.10 -34.82
CA GLU A 881 13.81 16.65 -35.95
C GLU A 881 15.24 17.10 -35.55
N GLY A 882 15.41 17.73 -34.38
CA GLY A 882 16.71 18.20 -33.89
C GLY A 882 17.57 17.15 -33.18
N SER A 883 16.99 16.00 -32.84
CA SER A 883 17.63 14.93 -32.05
C SER A 883 17.45 13.54 -32.69
N ARG A 884 17.21 13.50 -34.01
CA ARG A 884 16.87 12.27 -34.74
C ARG A 884 18.05 11.30 -34.86
N LEU A 885 17.89 10.12 -34.28
CA LEU A 885 18.70 8.95 -34.57
C LEU A 885 18.08 8.17 -35.74
N HIS A 886 18.92 7.48 -36.51
CA HIS A 886 18.51 6.59 -37.60
C HIS A 886 18.89 5.16 -37.26
N VAL A 887 18.11 4.22 -37.78
CA VAL A 887 18.49 2.80 -37.77
C VAL A 887 19.82 2.65 -38.50
N GLY A 888 20.79 1.97 -37.87
CA GLY A 888 22.18 1.82 -38.34
C GLY A 888 23.17 2.79 -37.69
N ASP A 889 22.73 3.83 -36.99
CA ASP A 889 23.63 4.70 -36.21
C ASP A 889 24.34 3.88 -35.11
N VAL A 890 25.63 4.11 -34.90
CA VAL A 890 26.40 3.44 -33.83
C VAL A 890 26.74 4.44 -32.72
N ILE A 891 26.11 4.32 -31.55
CA ILE A 891 26.38 5.16 -30.38
C ILE A 891 27.71 4.74 -29.75
N LYS A 892 28.64 5.68 -29.63
CA LYS A 892 30.01 5.46 -29.15
C LYS A 892 30.29 6.02 -27.77
N ALA A 893 29.60 7.10 -27.38
CA ALA A 893 29.76 7.71 -26.07
C ALA A 893 28.52 8.48 -25.62
N VAL A 894 28.37 8.61 -24.29
CA VAL A 894 27.34 9.40 -23.62
C VAL A 894 28.02 10.34 -22.63
N ASN A 895 27.90 11.66 -22.81
CA ASN A 895 28.59 12.67 -22.01
C ASN A 895 30.10 12.38 -21.84
N ASP A 896 30.79 12.18 -22.97
CA ASP A 896 32.22 11.80 -23.06
C ASP A 896 32.59 10.41 -22.47
N ASN A 897 31.63 9.68 -21.88
CA ASN A 897 31.85 8.31 -21.42
C ASN A 897 31.74 7.36 -22.61
N ARG A 898 32.88 6.94 -23.14
CA ARG A 898 32.95 5.94 -24.22
C ARG A 898 32.44 4.59 -23.74
N VAL A 899 31.67 3.92 -24.59
CA VAL A 899 31.13 2.58 -24.32
C VAL A 899 32.05 1.45 -24.81
N SER A 900 33.04 1.77 -25.64
CA SER A 900 34.11 0.86 -26.10
C SER A 900 35.48 1.57 -26.05
N GLU A 901 36.56 0.80 -25.94
CA GLU A 901 37.94 1.37 -25.94
C GLU A 901 38.37 1.83 -27.33
N SER A 902 37.94 1.12 -28.38
CA SER A 902 38.27 1.41 -29.77
C SER A 902 37.10 1.11 -30.71
N ALA A 903 37.23 1.49 -31.98
CA ALA A 903 36.23 1.22 -33.02
C ALA A 903 36.18 -0.24 -33.48
N GLU A 904 37.20 -1.04 -33.13
CA GLU A 904 37.34 -2.45 -33.54
C GLU A 904 36.87 -3.42 -32.45
N GLU A 905 36.69 -2.92 -31.23
CA GLU A 905 36.33 -3.72 -30.06
C GLU A 905 34.84 -3.60 -29.73
N MET A 906 34.29 -4.69 -29.19
CA MET A 906 32.93 -4.68 -28.64
C MET A 906 32.86 -3.73 -27.43
N PRO A 907 31.67 -3.22 -27.08
CA PRO A 907 31.52 -2.37 -25.91
C PRO A 907 31.95 -3.13 -24.65
N ASN A 908 32.64 -2.44 -23.74
CA ASN A 908 33.03 -2.95 -22.42
C ASN A 908 32.17 -2.35 -21.29
N MET A 909 31.09 -1.67 -21.67
CA MET A 909 30.14 -1.05 -20.77
C MET A 909 28.72 -1.16 -21.33
N ASP A 910 27.76 -1.57 -20.49
CA ASP A 910 26.33 -1.50 -20.82
C ASP A 910 25.86 -0.05 -21.10
N LEU A 911 25.00 0.13 -22.10
CA LEU A 911 24.47 1.46 -22.44
C LEU A 911 23.71 2.09 -21.25
N SER A 912 23.00 1.30 -20.44
CA SER A 912 22.29 1.81 -19.26
C SER A 912 23.25 2.42 -18.23
N LYS A 913 24.46 1.84 -18.10
CA LYS A 913 25.51 2.39 -17.23
C LYS A 913 26.01 3.74 -17.76
N ALA A 914 26.21 3.88 -19.06
CA ALA A 914 26.57 5.16 -19.69
C ALA A 914 25.44 6.21 -19.58
N MET A 915 24.18 5.77 -19.58
CA MET A 915 23.00 6.62 -19.43
C MET A 915 22.63 6.93 -17.97
N SER A 916 23.43 6.50 -16.99
CA SER A 916 23.15 6.74 -15.57
C SER A 916 23.15 8.22 -15.21
N GLY A 917 22.10 8.69 -14.54
CA GLY A 917 21.96 10.09 -14.11
C GLY A 917 21.56 11.07 -15.22
N THR A 918 21.18 10.58 -16.42
CA THR A 918 20.84 11.42 -17.59
C THR A 918 19.35 11.75 -17.71
N ARG A 919 18.47 11.11 -16.91
CA ARG A 919 17.01 11.31 -16.99
C ARG A 919 16.64 12.79 -16.89
N SER A 920 15.87 13.27 -17.88
CA SER A 920 15.39 14.65 -17.95
C SER A 920 16.50 15.71 -17.96
N ARG A 921 17.71 15.34 -18.39
CA ARG A 921 18.86 16.23 -18.56
C ARG A 921 19.33 16.18 -20.01
N GLU A 922 19.63 17.34 -20.58
CA GLU A 922 20.24 17.41 -21.90
C GLU A 922 21.55 16.60 -21.89
N THR A 923 21.67 15.65 -22.81
CA THR A 923 22.72 14.62 -22.82
C THR A 923 23.40 14.62 -24.18
N LEU A 924 24.73 14.67 -24.17
CA LEU A 924 25.56 14.60 -25.37
C LEU A 924 25.71 13.14 -25.80
N ILE A 925 25.30 12.84 -27.04
CA ILE A 925 25.48 11.53 -27.68
C ILE A 925 26.50 11.69 -28.80
N GLU A 926 27.62 10.96 -28.69
CA GLU A 926 28.56 10.76 -29.80
C GLU A 926 28.16 9.49 -30.55
N LEU A 927 28.01 9.59 -31.88
CA LEU A 927 27.70 8.44 -32.72
C LEU A 927 28.51 8.45 -34.02
N ASN A 928 28.54 7.31 -34.69
CA ASN A 928 28.96 7.18 -36.07
C ASN A 928 27.73 6.93 -36.95
N ARG A 929 27.60 7.72 -38.02
CA ARG A 929 26.55 7.58 -39.04
C ARG A 929 27.22 7.48 -40.40
N ASP A 930 27.00 6.38 -41.10
CA ASP A 930 27.57 6.15 -42.44
C ASP A 930 29.10 6.35 -42.51
N GLY A 931 29.82 6.06 -41.43
CA GLY A 931 31.27 6.23 -41.33
C GLY A 931 31.72 7.63 -40.87
N GLU A 932 30.81 8.57 -40.69
CA GLU A 932 31.12 9.92 -40.18
C GLU A 932 30.80 10.06 -38.69
N ASP A 933 31.73 10.64 -37.95
CA ASP A 933 31.56 10.91 -36.53
C ASP A 933 30.78 12.19 -36.30
N MET A 934 29.74 12.12 -35.46
CA MET A 934 28.91 13.27 -35.12
C MET A 934 28.51 13.28 -33.66
N MET A 935 28.08 14.45 -33.21
CA MET A 935 27.61 14.72 -31.86
C MET A 935 26.24 15.37 -31.92
N MET A 936 25.38 15.00 -30.98
CA MET A 936 24.07 15.62 -30.84
C MET A 936 23.60 15.64 -29.39
N LEU A 937 22.71 16.59 -29.09
CA LEU A 937 22.09 16.71 -27.77
C LEU A 937 20.69 16.08 -27.82
N ILE A 938 20.43 15.18 -26.88
CA ILE A 938 19.11 14.56 -26.71
C ILE A 938 18.73 14.68 -25.24
N THR A 939 17.48 15.00 -24.93
CA THR A 939 16.97 14.99 -23.55
C THR A 939 16.23 13.67 -23.31
N PRO A 940 16.80 12.71 -22.55
CA PRO A 940 16.19 11.41 -22.34
C PRO A 940 14.98 11.47 -21.40
N VAL A 941 14.07 10.52 -21.54
CA VAL A 941 12.85 10.40 -20.72
C VAL A 941 12.98 9.31 -19.65
N SER A 942 12.00 9.22 -18.75
CA SER A 942 11.90 8.11 -17.80
C SER A 942 11.49 6.81 -18.52
N TRP A 943 11.75 5.66 -17.90
CA TRP A 943 11.26 4.37 -18.42
C TRP A 943 9.74 4.35 -18.55
N SER A 944 9.00 4.98 -17.63
CA SER A 944 7.52 5.01 -17.71
C SER A 944 7.04 5.74 -18.97
N ALA A 945 7.70 6.83 -19.34
CA ALA A 945 7.42 7.54 -20.58
C ALA A 945 7.82 6.69 -21.80
N TRP A 946 8.98 6.02 -21.75
CA TRP A 946 9.42 5.10 -22.80
C TRP A 946 8.44 3.93 -23.01
N ASN A 947 7.95 3.33 -21.92
CA ASN A 947 6.94 2.28 -21.95
C ASN A 947 5.59 2.79 -22.49
N GLY A 948 5.23 4.04 -22.20
CA GLY A 948 4.07 4.69 -22.81
C GLY A 948 4.19 4.85 -24.34
N LEU A 949 5.38 5.16 -24.85
CA LEU A 949 5.66 5.25 -26.28
C LEU A 949 5.62 3.87 -26.95
N ALA A 950 6.27 2.86 -26.36
CA ALA A 950 6.26 1.49 -26.86
C ALA A 950 4.84 0.91 -26.92
N TYR A 951 4.01 1.19 -25.91
CA TYR A 951 2.59 0.84 -25.92
C TYR A 951 1.83 1.44 -27.11
N LYS A 952 2.04 2.73 -27.39
CA LYS A 952 1.39 3.41 -28.53
C LYS A 952 1.84 2.83 -29.86
N ASP A 953 3.12 2.48 -29.99
CA ASP A 953 3.66 1.87 -31.19
C ASP A 953 3.11 0.45 -31.42
N GLU A 954 3.00 -0.37 -30.37
CA GLU A 954 2.37 -1.69 -30.43
C GLU A 954 0.91 -1.58 -30.87
N LEU A 955 0.15 -0.64 -30.30
CA LEU A 955 -1.24 -0.37 -30.70
C LEU A 955 -1.35 0.01 -32.18
N ARG A 956 -0.42 0.83 -32.70
CA ARG A 956 -0.35 1.18 -34.12
C ARG A 956 -0.10 -0.06 -34.98
N ARG A 957 0.90 -0.88 -34.64
CA ARG A 957 1.23 -2.11 -35.38
C ARG A 957 0.08 -3.11 -35.40
N ASN A 958 -0.63 -3.29 -34.28
CA ASN A 958 -1.78 -4.19 -34.22
C ASN A 958 -2.94 -3.70 -35.08
N ARG A 959 -3.16 -2.38 -35.20
CA ARG A 959 -4.17 -1.82 -36.11
C ARG A 959 -3.82 -2.08 -37.56
N GLU A 960 -2.59 -1.79 -37.95
CA GLU A 960 -2.10 -2.04 -39.31
C GLU A 960 -2.26 -3.52 -39.69
N LEU A 961 -1.98 -4.43 -38.76
CA LEU A 961 -2.19 -5.86 -38.95
C LEU A 961 -3.66 -6.23 -39.11
N VAL A 962 -4.57 -5.67 -38.31
CA VAL A 962 -6.02 -5.93 -38.43
C VAL A 962 -6.56 -5.36 -39.74
N ASP A 963 -6.12 -4.17 -40.16
CA ASP A 963 -6.50 -3.58 -41.44
C ASP A 963 -6.04 -4.47 -42.61
N GLU A 964 -4.80 -4.98 -42.56
CA GLU A 964 -4.27 -5.91 -43.57
C GLU A 964 -5.06 -7.23 -43.60
N LEU A 965 -5.24 -7.89 -42.45
CA LEU A 965 -5.91 -9.19 -42.36
C LEU A 965 -7.40 -9.13 -42.71
N SER A 966 -8.05 -8.00 -42.47
CA SER A 966 -9.48 -7.83 -42.69
C SER A 966 -9.86 -7.14 -44.00
N ASP A 967 -8.88 -6.73 -44.81
CA ASP A 967 -9.10 -5.87 -45.99
C ASP A 967 -9.87 -4.60 -45.60
N ASP A 968 -9.37 -3.91 -44.56
CA ASP A 968 -9.90 -2.67 -43.97
C ASP A 968 -11.32 -2.80 -43.37
N LYS A 969 -11.88 -4.01 -43.21
CA LYS A 969 -13.27 -4.21 -42.75
C LYS A 969 -13.45 -4.13 -41.23
N LEU A 970 -12.41 -4.39 -40.44
CA LEU A 970 -12.50 -4.41 -38.98
C LEU A 970 -11.74 -3.25 -38.35
N GLY A 971 -12.26 -2.72 -37.23
CA GLY A 971 -11.53 -1.82 -36.36
C GLY A 971 -10.79 -2.58 -35.26
N TYR A 972 -9.75 -1.96 -34.69
CA TYR A 972 -9.02 -2.49 -33.52
C TYR A 972 -8.77 -1.42 -32.46
N LEU A 973 -9.07 -1.77 -31.21
CA LEU A 973 -8.67 -1.01 -30.04
C LEU A 973 -8.24 -1.94 -28.92
N HIS A 974 -7.42 -1.39 -28.01
CA HIS A 974 -7.00 -2.07 -26.80
C HIS A 974 -7.38 -1.24 -25.58
N ILE A 975 -8.02 -1.87 -24.59
CA ILE A 975 -8.40 -1.25 -23.33
C ILE A 975 -7.32 -1.62 -22.31
N ARG A 976 -6.46 -0.65 -22.00
CA ARG A 976 -5.23 -0.90 -21.19
C ARG A 976 -5.50 -1.15 -19.71
N SER A 977 -6.50 -0.47 -19.17
CA SER A 977 -6.91 -0.52 -17.77
C SER A 977 -8.42 -0.29 -17.69
N MET A 978 -9.06 -0.60 -16.56
CA MET A 978 -10.48 -0.29 -16.35
C MET A 978 -10.65 0.98 -15.51
N ASN A 979 -10.19 2.11 -16.04
CA ASN A 979 -10.33 3.44 -15.45
C ASN A 979 -10.92 4.43 -16.47
N MET A 980 -11.34 5.61 -16.03
CA MET A 980 -12.01 6.58 -16.89
C MET A 980 -11.10 7.13 -17.98
N ALA A 981 -9.81 7.30 -17.72
CA ALA A 981 -8.83 7.61 -18.77
C ALA A 981 -8.89 6.58 -19.94
N SER A 982 -9.03 5.29 -19.63
CA SER A 982 -9.18 4.25 -20.65
C SER A 982 -10.57 4.23 -21.30
N VAL A 983 -11.62 4.68 -20.61
CA VAL A 983 -12.97 4.86 -21.19
C VAL A 983 -12.95 5.99 -22.22
N HIS A 984 -12.30 7.11 -21.92
CA HIS A 984 -12.13 8.22 -22.88
C HIS A 984 -11.33 7.81 -24.10
N ASP A 985 -10.22 7.10 -23.88
CA ASP A 985 -9.44 6.51 -24.96
C ASP A 985 -10.33 5.55 -25.76
N PHE A 986 -11.09 4.66 -25.11
CA PHE A 986 -12.01 3.76 -25.78
C PHE A 986 -13.02 4.51 -26.66
N GLU A 987 -13.69 5.53 -26.15
CA GLU A 987 -14.67 6.32 -26.91
C GLU A 987 -14.03 7.01 -28.12
N HIS A 988 -12.89 7.68 -27.91
CA HIS A 988 -12.16 8.32 -28.99
C HIS A 988 -11.73 7.32 -30.06
N GLN A 989 -11.21 6.16 -29.67
CA GLN A 989 -10.74 5.11 -30.59
C GLN A 989 -11.91 4.38 -31.26
N LEU A 990 -13.06 4.25 -30.61
CA LEU A 990 -14.25 3.66 -31.20
C LEU A 990 -14.72 4.47 -32.42
N TYR A 991 -14.57 5.79 -32.38
CA TYR A 991 -14.79 6.62 -33.56
C TYR A 991 -13.56 6.61 -34.49
N ALA A 992 -12.37 6.93 -33.99
CA ALA A 992 -11.19 7.15 -34.83
C ALA A 992 -10.71 5.89 -35.57
N ALA A 993 -10.87 4.70 -34.99
CA ALA A 993 -10.38 3.45 -35.54
C ALA A 993 -11.49 2.51 -36.04
N ALA A 994 -12.73 2.62 -35.54
CA ALA A 994 -13.81 1.71 -35.91
C ALA A 994 -14.93 2.36 -36.75
N HIS A 995 -14.97 3.69 -36.88
CA HIS A 995 -16.01 4.33 -37.68
C HIS A 995 -15.94 3.90 -39.16
N GLY A 996 -17.07 3.46 -39.71
CA GLY A 996 -17.15 2.94 -41.09
C GLY A 996 -16.77 1.47 -41.24
N LYS A 997 -16.18 0.84 -40.22
CA LYS A 997 -15.85 -0.59 -40.20
C LYS A 997 -17.11 -1.43 -39.99
N ASP A 998 -17.06 -2.70 -40.39
CA ASP A 998 -18.16 -3.66 -40.31
C ASP A 998 -18.16 -4.48 -39.02
N GLY A 999 -17.02 -4.52 -38.31
CA GLY A 999 -16.87 -5.16 -37.01
C GLY A 999 -15.71 -4.57 -36.21
N LEU A 1000 -15.59 -4.98 -34.94
CA LEU A 1000 -14.57 -4.45 -34.01
C LEU A 1000 -13.89 -5.57 -33.22
N VAL A 1001 -12.56 -5.53 -33.19
CA VAL A 1001 -11.72 -6.29 -32.28
C VAL A 1001 -11.43 -5.44 -31.05
N ILE A 1002 -11.85 -5.91 -29.87
CA ILE A 1002 -11.57 -5.26 -28.57
C ILE A 1002 -10.56 -6.11 -27.83
N ASP A 1003 -9.38 -5.57 -27.56
CA ASP A 1003 -8.32 -6.28 -26.84
C ASP A 1003 -8.25 -5.84 -25.37
N VAL A 1004 -8.39 -6.80 -24.45
CA VAL A 1004 -8.24 -6.62 -22.99
C VAL A 1004 -7.11 -7.49 -22.41
N ARG A 1005 -6.24 -8.06 -23.25
CA ARG A 1005 -5.07 -8.83 -22.80
C ARG A 1005 -4.14 -7.96 -21.96
N ASN A 1006 -3.66 -8.47 -20.82
CA ASN A 1006 -2.81 -7.73 -19.87
C ASN A 1006 -3.45 -6.47 -19.23
N ASN A 1007 -4.77 -6.32 -19.34
CA ASN A 1007 -5.51 -5.31 -18.59
C ASN A 1007 -5.58 -5.71 -17.11
N GLY A 1008 -5.09 -4.83 -16.23
CA GLY A 1008 -4.98 -5.09 -14.80
C GLY A 1008 -6.25 -4.84 -13.98
N GLY A 1009 -7.36 -4.47 -14.63
CA GLY A 1009 -8.62 -4.15 -13.98
C GLY A 1009 -8.73 -2.70 -13.54
N GLY A 1010 -9.62 -2.46 -12.57
CA GLY A 1010 -10.15 -1.15 -12.20
C GLY A 1010 -11.64 -1.26 -11.86
N TRP A 1011 -12.51 -0.42 -12.43
CA TRP A 1011 -13.94 -0.37 -12.06
C TRP A 1011 -14.93 0.02 -13.19
N THR A 1012 -14.48 0.23 -14.43
CA THR A 1012 -15.30 0.85 -15.50
C THR A 1012 -16.05 -0.13 -16.44
N THR A 1013 -16.15 -1.41 -16.11
CA THR A 1013 -16.84 -2.43 -16.95
C THR A 1013 -18.24 -2.00 -17.38
N ASP A 1014 -19.10 -1.58 -16.44
CA ASP A 1014 -20.50 -1.27 -16.75
C ASP A 1014 -20.66 -0.02 -17.62
N VAL A 1015 -19.72 0.92 -17.51
CA VAL A 1015 -19.61 2.09 -18.40
C VAL A 1015 -19.34 1.65 -19.85
N LEU A 1016 -18.41 0.71 -20.04
CA LEU A 1016 -18.11 0.14 -21.36
C LEU A 1016 -19.30 -0.68 -21.89
N LEU A 1017 -19.97 -1.46 -21.04
CA LEU A 1017 -21.14 -2.23 -21.43
C LEU A 1017 -22.29 -1.33 -21.88
N ALA A 1018 -22.51 -0.18 -21.25
CA ALA A 1018 -23.52 0.79 -21.68
C ALA A 1018 -23.29 1.26 -23.14
N SER A 1019 -22.03 1.36 -23.59
CA SER A 1019 -21.70 1.63 -25.01
C SER A 1019 -21.94 0.41 -25.91
N LEU A 1020 -21.58 -0.78 -25.45
CA LEU A 1020 -21.57 -1.98 -26.27
C LEU A 1020 -22.93 -2.69 -26.37
N THR A 1021 -23.78 -2.63 -25.35
CA THR A 1021 -25.04 -3.41 -25.27
C THR A 1021 -26.29 -2.56 -25.54
N ALA A 1022 -26.14 -1.25 -25.72
CA ALA A 1022 -27.28 -0.36 -25.98
C ALA A 1022 -28.04 -0.76 -27.26
N PRO A 1023 -29.35 -1.10 -27.17
CA PRO A 1023 -30.10 -1.62 -28.31
C PRO A 1023 -30.29 -0.55 -29.40
N VAL A 1024 -30.31 -1.02 -30.67
CA VAL A 1024 -30.80 -0.21 -31.78
C VAL A 1024 -32.32 -0.17 -31.70
N HIS A 1025 -32.88 1.01 -31.42
CA HIS A 1025 -34.33 1.19 -31.25
C HIS A 1025 -34.99 1.96 -32.40
N ALA A 1026 -34.21 2.68 -33.21
CA ALA A 1026 -34.67 3.45 -34.35
C ALA A 1026 -33.50 3.76 -35.29
N SER A 1027 -33.83 4.07 -36.55
CA SER A 1027 -32.93 4.71 -37.50
C SER A 1027 -33.54 6.02 -38.02
N THR A 1028 -32.69 6.95 -38.44
CA THR A 1028 -33.06 8.27 -38.97
C THR A 1028 -32.50 8.43 -40.37
N ILE A 1029 -33.34 8.89 -41.30
CA ILE A 1029 -32.95 9.12 -42.69
C ILE A 1029 -33.21 10.61 -42.99
N PRO A 1030 -32.17 11.41 -43.28
CA PRO A 1030 -32.36 12.81 -43.60
C PRO A 1030 -33.05 12.97 -44.95
N ARG A 1031 -33.81 14.05 -45.11
CA ARG A 1031 -34.46 14.39 -46.39
C ARG A 1031 -33.42 14.49 -47.51
N GLY A 1032 -33.52 13.62 -48.52
CA GLY A 1032 -32.61 13.59 -49.67
C GLY A 1032 -31.77 12.31 -49.79
N VAL A 1033 -31.79 11.43 -48.79
CA VAL A 1033 -31.20 10.08 -48.84
C VAL A 1033 -32.29 9.05 -49.14
N ALA A 1034 -32.04 8.13 -50.07
CA ALA A 1034 -32.96 7.04 -50.37
C ALA A 1034 -32.97 6.02 -49.21
N TRP A 1035 -34.10 5.33 -48.99
CA TRP A 1035 -34.25 4.47 -47.81
C TRP A 1035 -33.33 3.25 -47.87
N GLU A 1036 -33.14 2.74 -49.07
CA GLU A 1036 -32.25 1.63 -49.42
C GLU A 1036 -30.75 1.96 -49.25
N ASP A 1037 -30.38 3.25 -49.27
CA ASP A 1037 -28.99 3.69 -49.13
C ASP A 1037 -28.62 4.03 -47.67
N ALA A 1038 -29.61 4.11 -46.77
CA ALA A 1038 -29.39 4.45 -45.38
C ALA A 1038 -28.95 3.22 -44.57
N PRO A 1039 -27.85 3.30 -43.79
CA PRO A 1039 -27.50 2.24 -42.85
C PRO A 1039 -28.67 1.92 -41.91
N SER A 1040 -28.88 0.64 -41.63
CA SER A 1040 -29.96 0.17 -40.75
C SER A 1040 -29.83 0.68 -39.31
N ASP A 1041 -28.64 1.11 -38.91
CA ASP A 1041 -28.29 1.67 -37.61
C ASP A 1041 -28.04 3.19 -37.63
N ALA A 1042 -28.37 3.89 -38.73
CA ALA A 1042 -28.14 5.32 -38.85
C ALA A 1042 -28.94 6.10 -37.79
N TYR A 1043 -28.27 6.74 -36.84
CA TYR A 1043 -28.92 7.50 -35.75
C TYR A 1043 -28.01 8.67 -35.29
N PRO A 1044 -28.55 9.79 -34.78
CA PRO A 1044 -27.74 10.86 -34.18
C PRO A 1044 -26.97 10.35 -32.96
N ARG A 1045 -25.67 10.12 -33.12
CA ARG A 1045 -24.82 9.48 -32.10
C ARG A 1045 -24.45 10.42 -30.94
N ASP A 1046 -24.54 11.73 -31.15
CA ASP A 1046 -24.42 12.81 -30.14
C ASP A 1046 -25.50 12.77 -29.05
N ARG A 1047 -26.52 11.92 -29.21
CA ARG A 1047 -27.65 11.79 -28.27
C ARG A 1047 -27.49 10.66 -27.26
N ARG A 1048 -26.36 9.95 -27.27
CA ARG A 1048 -26.03 8.91 -26.28
C ARG A 1048 -24.98 9.47 -25.31
N LEU A 1049 -25.01 9.00 -24.06
CA LEU A 1049 -24.03 9.39 -23.03
C LEU A 1049 -22.60 9.02 -23.44
N ILE A 1050 -22.45 7.87 -24.11
CA ILE A 1050 -21.21 7.38 -24.70
C ILE A 1050 -21.52 6.91 -26.13
N TYR A 1051 -20.60 7.12 -27.06
CA TYR A 1051 -20.71 6.55 -28.41
C TYR A 1051 -20.97 5.05 -28.34
N ALA A 1052 -22.03 4.57 -29.00
CA ALA A 1052 -22.42 3.17 -28.92
C ALA A 1052 -22.05 2.36 -30.16
N TRP A 1053 -21.66 1.10 -29.94
CA TRP A 1053 -21.29 0.17 -30.99
C TRP A 1053 -22.25 -1.02 -31.05
N SER A 1054 -23.07 -1.07 -32.10
CA SER A 1054 -24.08 -2.12 -32.32
C SER A 1054 -23.64 -3.23 -33.28
N LYS A 1055 -22.56 -3.03 -34.03
CA LYS A 1055 -22.05 -4.01 -35.00
C LYS A 1055 -21.35 -5.20 -34.30
N PRO A 1056 -21.10 -6.33 -34.99
CA PRO A 1056 -20.41 -7.48 -34.42
C PRO A 1056 -19.06 -7.12 -33.77
N ILE A 1057 -18.74 -7.81 -32.67
CA ILE A 1057 -17.45 -7.69 -31.99
C ILE A 1057 -16.81 -9.06 -31.77
N VAL A 1058 -15.50 -9.03 -31.50
CA VAL A 1058 -14.74 -10.12 -30.88
C VAL A 1058 -13.84 -9.51 -29.79
N VAL A 1059 -13.69 -10.21 -28.67
CA VAL A 1059 -12.89 -9.75 -27.53
C VAL A 1059 -11.67 -10.65 -27.37
N LEU A 1060 -10.47 -10.06 -27.28
CA LEU A 1060 -9.25 -10.77 -26.92
C LEU A 1060 -9.00 -10.69 -25.42
N ALA A 1061 -8.77 -11.83 -24.79
CA ALA A 1061 -8.42 -11.92 -23.36
C ALA A 1061 -7.32 -12.96 -23.13
N ASN A 1062 -6.57 -12.83 -22.04
CA ASN A 1062 -5.54 -13.78 -21.66
C ASN A 1062 -5.42 -13.94 -20.14
N GLU A 1063 -4.50 -14.79 -19.71
CA GLU A 1063 -4.21 -15.11 -18.30
C GLU A 1063 -3.76 -13.91 -17.45
N HIS A 1064 -3.51 -12.75 -18.08
CA HIS A 1064 -3.16 -11.49 -17.42
C HIS A 1064 -4.30 -10.46 -17.42
N SER A 1065 -5.44 -10.78 -18.05
CA SER A 1065 -6.70 -10.01 -17.90
C SER A 1065 -7.23 -10.26 -16.48
N PHE A 1066 -7.10 -9.26 -15.60
CA PHE A 1066 -7.28 -9.41 -14.16
C PHE A 1066 -8.40 -8.48 -13.62
N SER A 1067 -9.05 -8.88 -12.53
CA SER A 1067 -10.03 -8.06 -11.80
C SER A 1067 -11.15 -7.55 -12.72
N ASN A 1068 -11.41 -6.25 -12.80
CA ASN A 1068 -12.50 -5.73 -13.62
C ASN A 1068 -12.37 -6.04 -15.13
N ALA A 1069 -11.18 -6.33 -15.65
CA ALA A 1069 -11.05 -6.84 -17.02
C ALA A 1069 -11.68 -8.22 -17.20
N GLU A 1070 -11.58 -9.08 -16.19
CA GLU A 1070 -12.23 -10.39 -16.15
C GLU A 1070 -13.75 -10.26 -15.97
N ILE A 1071 -14.21 -9.31 -15.16
CA ILE A 1071 -15.64 -8.98 -15.03
C ILE A 1071 -16.21 -8.59 -16.39
N PHE A 1072 -15.51 -7.72 -17.14
CA PHE A 1072 -15.86 -7.38 -18.52
C PHE A 1072 -15.92 -8.62 -19.43
N THR A 1073 -14.91 -9.49 -19.40
CA THR A 1073 -14.88 -10.71 -20.22
C THR A 1073 -16.05 -11.65 -19.90
N HIS A 1074 -16.35 -11.88 -18.62
CA HIS A 1074 -17.55 -12.63 -18.20
C HIS A 1074 -18.84 -11.96 -18.68
N ALA A 1075 -18.95 -10.64 -18.56
CA ALA A 1075 -20.13 -9.89 -18.98
C ALA A 1075 -20.40 -9.98 -20.49
N ILE A 1076 -19.36 -9.91 -21.33
CA ILE A 1076 -19.48 -10.08 -22.79
C ILE A 1076 -20.09 -11.44 -23.13
N LYS A 1077 -19.64 -12.51 -22.44
CA LYS A 1077 -20.16 -13.86 -22.63
C LYS A 1077 -21.59 -14.00 -22.11
N ASN A 1078 -21.86 -13.53 -20.89
CA ASN A 1078 -23.17 -13.67 -20.25
C ASN A 1078 -24.29 -12.87 -20.93
N THR A 1079 -23.92 -11.79 -21.64
CA THR A 1079 -24.85 -10.98 -22.43
C THR A 1079 -24.94 -11.42 -23.90
N ASP A 1080 -24.20 -12.46 -24.30
CA ASP A 1080 -24.06 -12.92 -25.69
C ASP A 1080 -23.68 -11.78 -26.65
N ARG A 1081 -22.87 -10.83 -26.19
CA ARG A 1081 -22.53 -9.63 -26.96
C ARG A 1081 -21.49 -9.92 -28.05
N GLY A 1082 -20.62 -10.89 -27.84
CA GLY A 1082 -19.59 -11.30 -28.78
C GLY A 1082 -18.80 -12.50 -28.27
N ARG A 1083 -17.97 -13.08 -29.14
CA ARG A 1083 -17.07 -14.16 -28.75
C ARG A 1083 -15.81 -13.64 -28.09
N VAL A 1084 -15.28 -14.41 -27.16
CA VAL A 1084 -13.97 -14.20 -26.54
C VAL A 1084 -12.94 -15.18 -27.16
N VAL A 1085 -11.77 -14.67 -27.52
CA VAL A 1085 -10.65 -15.41 -28.12
C VAL A 1085 -9.39 -15.21 -27.28
N GLY A 1086 -8.59 -16.26 -27.09
CA GLY A 1086 -7.31 -16.18 -26.39
C GLY A 1086 -7.17 -17.22 -25.28
N GLU A 1087 -6.72 -16.83 -24.11
CA GLU A 1087 -6.61 -17.70 -22.93
C GLU A 1087 -7.62 -17.33 -21.85
N GLU A 1088 -7.93 -18.29 -20.97
CA GLU A 1088 -8.76 -18.02 -19.80
C GLU A 1088 -8.15 -16.89 -18.96
N THR A 1089 -9.00 -16.02 -18.41
CA THR A 1089 -8.56 -14.92 -17.57
C THR A 1089 -8.09 -15.40 -16.21
N TYR A 1090 -7.50 -14.53 -15.41
CA TYR A 1090 -6.76 -14.92 -14.20
C TYR A 1090 -7.56 -15.71 -13.15
N GLY A 1091 -8.84 -15.45 -12.97
CA GLY A 1091 -9.67 -15.95 -11.86
C GLY A 1091 -9.46 -15.15 -10.58
N GLY A 1092 -9.53 -13.81 -10.65
CA GLY A 1092 -9.20 -12.95 -9.51
C GLY A 1092 -10.03 -11.69 -9.46
N VAL A 1093 -11.14 -11.72 -8.70
CA VAL A 1093 -12.21 -10.71 -8.73
C VAL A 1093 -12.81 -10.43 -7.35
N ILE A 1094 -11.97 -10.01 -6.42
CA ILE A 1094 -12.40 -9.47 -5.13
C ILE A 1094 -12.17 -7.95 -5.11
N SER A 1095 -13.21 -7.17 -4.84
CA SER A 1095 -13.05 -5.73 -4.59
C SER A 1095 -12.16 -5.52 -3.37
N THR A 1096 -11.23 -4.56 -3.46
CA THR A 1096 -10.17 -4.40 -2.45
C THR A 1096 -9.94 -2.93 -2.07
N GLY A 1097 -9.52 -2.72 -0.83
CA GLY A 1097 -8.89 -1.48 -0.34
C GLY A 1097 -7.50 -1.75 0.23
N SER A 1098 -7.07 -0.94 1.20
CA SER A 1098 -5.84 -1.16 1.96
C SER A 1098 -5.86 -0.47 3.31
N PHE A 1099 -5.01 -0.90 4.24
CA PHE A 1099 -4.70 -0.21 5.50
C PHE A 1099 -3.18 -0.14 5.72
N THR A 1100 -2.72 0.69 6.67
CA THR A 1100 -1.30 0.97 6.92
C THR A 1100 -0.90 0.65 8.36
N LEU A 1101 0.13 -0.17 8.54
CA LEU A 1101 0.67 -0.58 9.85
C LEU A 1101 1.56 0.50 10.48
N ILE A 1102 1.98 0.30 11.74
CA ILE A 1102 2.73 1.31 12.52
C ILE A 1102 4.04 1.75 11.87
N ASP A 1103 4.65 0.92 11.01
CA ASP A 1103 5.90 1.22 10.31
C ASP A 1103 5.70 1.81 8.91
N GLY A 1104 4.46 2.06 8.51
CA GLY A 1104 4.12 2.53 7.17
C GLY A 1104 3.95 1.43 6.12
N SER A 1105 4.07 0.14 6.48
CA SER A 1105 3.73 -0.97 5.59
C SER A 1105 2.26 -0.90 5.20
N ARG A 1106 1.96 -1.10 3.91
CA ARG A 1106 0.60 -1.10 3.35
C ARG A 1106 0.15 -2.53 3.08
N VAL A 1107 -0.99 -2.91 3.65
CA VAL A 1107 -1.60 -4.23 3.52
C VAL A 1107 -2.88 -4.12 2.69
N ARG A 1108 -3.09 -5.05 1.75
CA ARG A 1108 -4.32 -5.14 0.96
C ARG A 1108 -5.49 -5.64 1.80
N ARG A 1109 -6.69 -5.11 1.51
CA ARG A 1109 -7.95 -5.44 2.20
C ARG A 1109 -9.01 -5.91 1.19
N PRO A 1110 -9.00 -7.17 0.75
CA PRO A 1110 -10.04 -7.72 -0.15
C PRO A 1110 -11.33 -7.97 0.64
N PHE A 1111 -12.44 -7.30 0.29
CA PHE A 1111 -13.62 -7.22 1.17
C PHE A 1111 -14.98 -7.54 0.54
N ARG A 1112 -15.10 -7.56 -0.79
CA ARG A 1112 -16.38 -7.85 -1.46
C ARG A 1112 -16.15 -8.73 -2.69
N GLY A 1113 -16.76 -9.91 -2.70
CA GLY A 1113 -16.65 -10.88 -3.80
C GLY A 1113 -17.68 -10.64 -4.91
N TRP A 1114 -17.34 -11.04 -6.12
CA TRP A 1114 -18.20 -10.95 -7.30
C TRP A 1114 -18.78 -12.33 -7.67
N ARG A 1115 -20.06 -12.34 -8.06
CA ARG A 1115 -20.78 -13.58 -8.43
C ARG A 1115 -21.45 -13.42 -9.78
N LEU A 1116 -21.51 -14.53 -10.52
CA LEU A 1116 -22.31 -14.63 -11.73
C LEU A 1116 -23.81 -14.63 -11.40
N PRO A 1117 -24.70 -14.37 -12.38
CA PRO A 1117 -26.16 -14.36 -12.16
C PRO A 1117 -26.73 -15.68 -11.61
N ASP A 1118 -26.04 -16.81 -11.79
CA ASP A 1118 -26.41 -18.11 -11.23
C ASP A 1118 -25.92 -18.34 -9.78
N GLY A 1119 -25.24 -17.35 -9.19
CA GLY A 1119 -24.70 -17.37 -7.83
C GLY A 1119 -23.27 -17.90 -7.72
N THR A 1120 -22.67 -18.34 -8.83
CA THR A 1120 -21.29 -18.85 -8.89
C THR A 1120 -20.30 -17.76 -8.47
N ASP A 1121 -19.49 -18.03 -7.43
CA ASP A 1121 -18.33 -17.20 -7.08
C ASP A 1121 -17.35 -17.16 -8.25
N MET A 1122 -16.94 -15.96 -8.65
CA MET A 1122 -16.02 -15.77 -9.75
C MET A 1122 -14.54 -15.84 -9.32
N GLU A 1123 -14.25 -15.74 -8.02
CA GLU A 1123 -12.88 -15.91 -7.50
C GLU A 1123 -12.34 -17.33 -7.82
N ASP A 1124 -11.11 -17.40 -8.30
CA ASP A 1124 -10.44 -18.61 -8.82
C ASP A 1124 -11.16 -19.24 -10.04
N ARG A 1125 -12.07 -18.51 -10.71
CA ARG A 1125 -12.83 -18.96 -11.89
C ARG A 1125 -12.78 -17.94 -13.02
N GLY A 1126 -11.69 -17.97 -13.78
CA GLY A 1126 -11.49 -17.10 -14.93
C GLY A 1126 -12.57 -17.29 -16.01
N ALA A 1127 -12.79 -16.25 -16.81
CA ALA A 1127 -13.64 -16.30 -17.98
C ALA A 1127 -12.97 -17.16 -19.06
N VAL A 1128 -13.52 -18.35 -19.30
CA VAL A 1128 -13.01 -19.26 -20.34
C VAL A 1128 -13.39 -18.72 -21.73
N PRO A 1129 -12.45 -18.54 -22.68
CA PRO A 1129 -12.74 -18.04 -24.02
C PRO A 1129 -13.62 -19.01 -24.82
N ASP A 1130 -14.36 -18.50 -25.79
CA ASP A 1130 -15.10 -19.32 -26.74
C ASP A 1130 -14.15 -20.04 -27.72
N ILE A 1131 -13.03 -19.39 -28.05
CA ILE A 1131 -11.94 -19.98 -28.85
C ILE A 1131 -10.64 -19.85 -28.09
N ARG A 1132 -10.14 -20.97 -27.59
CA ARG A 1132 -8.87 -21.02 -26.85
C ARG A 1132 -7.68 -21.02 -27.81
N VAL A 1133 -6.78 -20.05 -27.64
CA VAL A 1133 -5.56 -19.87 -28.43
C VAL A 1133 -4.43 -19.44 -27.50
N GLU A 1134 -3.47 -20.34 -27.29
CA GLU A 1134 -2.26 -20.06 -26.51
C GLU A 1134 -1.30 -19.15 -27.30
N ARG A 1135 -0.56 -18.30 -26.59
CA ARG A 1135 0.56 -17.53 -27.15
C ARG A 1135 1.89 -18.16 -26.71
N THR A 1136 2.51 -18.91 -27.61
CA THR A 1136 3.72 -19.68 -27.28
C THR A 1136 4.98 -18.81 -27.32
N PRO A 1137 6.09 -19.22 -26.67
CA PRO A 1137 7.38 -18.53 -26.80
C PRO A 1137 7.87 -18.44 -28.26
N ALA A 1138 7.52 -19.42 -29.10
CA ALA A 1138 7.86 -19.41 -30.52
C ALA A 1138 7.09 -18.32 -31.29
N ASP A 1139 5.82 -18.07 -30.93
CA ASP A 1139 5.05 -16.95 -31.51
C ASP A 1139 5.71 -15.61 -31.12
N GLU A 1140 6.13 -15.45 -29.87
CA GLU A 1140 6.84 -14.24 -29.40
C GLU A 1140 8.20 -14.04 -30.08
N ALA A 1141 9.00 -15.10 -30.16
CA ALA A 1141 10.32 -15.06 -30.79
C ALA A 1141 10.25 -14.74 -32.30
N SER A 1142 9.14 -15.10 -32.96
CA SER A 1142 8.91 -14.79 -34.38
C SER A 1142 8.16 -13.47 -34.61
N GLY A 1143 7.72 -12.78 -33.55
CA GLY A 1143 6.94 -11.54 -33.64
C GLY A 1143 5.50 -11.74 -34.12
N ARG A 1144 4.95 -12.95 -34.00
CA ARG A 1144 3.60 -13.31 -34.47
C ARG A 1144 2.55 -13.15 -33.35
N ASP A 1145 1.43 -12.50 -33.65
CA ASP A 1145 0.26 -12.43 -32.76
C ASP A 1145 -0.85 -13.37 -33.23
N ARG A 1146 -0.69 -14.66 -32.90
CA ARG A 1146 -1.65 -15.71 -33.29
C ARG A 1146 -3.05 -15.50 -32.73
N GLN A 1147 -3.18 -14.95 -31.52
CA GLN A 1147 -4.49 -14.71 -30.91
C GLN A 1147 -5.26 -13.66 -31.70
N LEU A 1148 -4.59 -12.57 -32.09
CA LEU A 1148 -5.17 -11.52 -32.92
C LEU A 1148 -5.58 -12.03 -34.31
N GLU A 1149 -4.71 -12.81 -34.97
CA GLU A 1149 -5.02 -13.45 -36.26
C GLU A 1149 -6.31 -14.29 -36.20
N VAL A 1150 -6.46 -15.14 -35.17
CA VAL A 1150 -7.64 -16.00 -35.02
C VAL A 1150 -8.90 -15.19 -34.69
N ALA A 1151 -8.78 -14.12 -33.90
CA ALA A 1151 -9.91 -13.25 -33.60
C ALA A 1151 -10.44 -12.53 -34.85
N VAL A 1152 -9.55 -12.05 -35.72
CA VAL A 1152 -9.92 -11.45 -37.01
C VAL A 1152 -10.63 -12.47 -37.90
N ASP A 1153 -10.07 -13.68 -38.04
CA ASP A 1153 -10.66 -14.74 -38.87
C ASP A 1153 -12.05 -15.19 -38.38
N ASP A 1154 -12.23 -15.40 -37.07
CA ASP A 1154 -13.53 -15.74 -36.48
C ASP A 1154 -14.57 -14.64 -36.73
N LEU A 1155 -14.21 -13.37 -36.53
CA LEU A 1155 -15.13 -12.27 -36.70
C LEU A 1155 -15.58 -12.11 -38.15
N LEU A 1156 -14.64 -12.18 -39.11
CA LEU A 1156 -14.96 -12.15 -40.54
C LEU A 1156 -15.86 -13.31 -40.96
N THR A 1157 -15.58 -14.52 -40.47
CA THR A 1157 -16.37 -15.71 -40.77
C THR A 1157 -17.81 -15.54 -40.28
N ARG A 1158 -18.01 -15.12 -39.03
CA ARG A 1158 -19.36 -14.89 -38.47
C ARG A 1158 -20.14 -13.81 -39.20
N MET A 1159 -19.47 -12.75 -39.65
CA MET A 1159 -20.10 -11.68 -40.41
C MET A 1159 -20.58 -12.14 -41.79
N ASN A 1160 -19.80 -12.98 -42.48
CA ASN A 1160 -20.19 -13.55 -43.76
C ASN A 1160 -21.36 -14.54 -43.63
N ASP A 1161 -21.36 -15.36 -42.58
CA ASP A 1161 -22.44 -16.32 -42.32
C ASP A 1161 -23.76 -15.61 -42.02
N ALA A 1162 -23.74 -14.55 -41.20
CA ALA A 1162 -24.92 -13.73 -40.90
C ALA A 1162 -25.51 -13.07 -42.16
N GLY A 1163 -24.66 -12.62 -43.10
CA GLY A 1163 -25.11 -12.03 -44.37
C GLY A 1163 -25.74 -13.04 -45.35
N SER A 1164 -25.51 -14.35 -45.16
CA SER A 1164 -26.05 -15.40 -46.04
C SER A 1164 -27.44 -15.90 -45.65
N GLY A 1165 -27.87 -15.65 -44.41
CA GLY A 1165 -29.15 -16.13 -43.84
C GLY A 1165 -30.41 -15.39 -44.30
N ASP A 1166 -30.29 -14.16 -44.81
CA ASP A 1166 -31.41 -13.33 -45.28
C ASP A 1166 -31.76 -13.54 -46.77
N SER A 1167 -31.28 -14.62 -47.38
CA SER A 1167 -31.46 -14.92 -48.82
C SER A 1167 -32.39 -16.11 -49.14
N ASN A 1168 -33.35 -16.44 -48.27
CA ASN A 1168 -34.38 -17.46 -48.53
C ASN A 1168 -35.82 -17.02 -48.23
#